data_AF-A0AAU4UDV2-F1
#
_entry.id   AF-A0AAU4UDV2-F1
#
_cell.length_a   1.000
_cell.length_b   1.000
_cell.length_c   1.000
_cell.angle_alpha   90.00
_cell.angle_beta   90.00
_cell.angle_gamma   90.00
#
_symmetry.space_group_name_H-M   'P 1'
#
loop_
_entity.id
_entity.type
_entity.pdbx_description
1 polymer ?
#
loop_
_entity_poly.entity_id
_entity_poly.type
_entity_poly.pdbx_seq_one_letter_code
_entity_poly.pdbx_strand_id
1 'polypeptide(L)'
;MRAAWAVLLLTGFVASGSPSGGGALLSTATGDSSAAPGITIPVTTLDDTGSTGAAKALSFLSEDELARRKAKLSGERVELTSQRTENSTVYVNPDGTLTADSYAGPVRVKRADGSWQDIDTELSDEGAALEPEAAAADITVSDGGDKKLASVAQDDVSLSLGWEDTLPTPTVDGDTASYALGDGETLTVTALKEGFSQNVVLDSAPDGALSYRIPVTTEGLTLSEADSGHLLLRNADGDLVAEAPAPMMWDSSKDAASGESQHLASVDTEIETAADGSQTLVLTPDASYFDQDLTYPVTVDPTTTLAATTDTWVATNYNDSQISSTELKSGTYDGGDTVARSFMKFDVSDFAGTDILDTNLALYSYWSSSCTEGTGTVVRRITESWSSSTITWADKPAGTSTGQVINTAAKGYSSDCPAGTMNFDIDDIVQAWADGTTNYGLLVRGVSETDSYTWRRFRSANYVSGDGSTEPHLTVTYNSYPKTSSPTLAPSTTSGTEKIVTALTPVFSAKVTDADSGAKARVQYAIEPDPVYADTTYSLTKSSAYVSSGKATPLTVPSSTPLPDGTHLRIRARAYDGTDYSTAWTSWQTFTVDTGALDIPDVPSDLRTGAVETSTPLLTAVVTALGQDDVEAQYVLYNSAGTVVGDSPLGTATVASGERAALQVPDGLLTDGATYTWKARACVGAVCSSYSGLKSFTLDVAEEDTTAPDEDTTGTAPTAVSELTARAGEKGALVTWAPSEFTGDEDDEVTYTVVAKLNGTTTSATTTTTGTSAVLTGLTNGSAYTFTVTPANDYGTGAGTTSSSVTPVAVTAGTAAYRTVLEEYLAAQNALLTGDQVSAETAVAASDSGDGFADVLDAEQATPLTERAGVTGDDMDAEEPASTLTDVLAMPGTTGSTVDLRATATTIATYVSGVDGETPDATDDGGVTTDIYTFTAGTAPSLTGHITAAAGERTVSAGAEALTDFGDSLDTGTLDDTDDASEFDGDSTSTSATATTVSYDAQQASVSMSYGGIASWAVSHAYQDAMYSQDCTNFVSRALHLGGGMKKKYDSYAYWNEDDLDYWWRYKGKVYGYNQSRTWINAAALKNFVYHYALWQTHSTSSAQLGDVIFYDWDPAKKDGVEHSSVISKIDANGKIFVAQHNNNYKYRPLATQRKLVPDMKIWIYKVWPEWYS
;
A
#
# COMPACT_ATOMS: atom_id res chain seq x y z
N MET A 1 43.12 -12.87 -0.46
CA MET A 1 43.17 -12.37 0.94
C MET A 1 42.67 -10.94 0.87
N ARG A 2 41.35 -10.73 0.86
CA ARG A 2 40.45 -10.48 2.00
C ARG A 2 40.75 -9.18 2.77
N ALA A 3 39.85 -8.22 2.54
CA ALA A 3 39.18 -7.31 3.46
C ALA A 3 39.72 -5.87 3.65
N ALA A 4 38.74 -4.96 3.56
CA ALA A 4 38.68 -3.56 3.95
C ALA A 4 39.38 -2.56 3.01
N TRP A 5 38.64 -1.61 2.45
CA TRP A 5 38.43 -0.26 3.00
C TRP A 5 37.54 0.55 2.03
N ALA A 6 36.35 0.91 2.49
CA ALA A 6 35.50 1.97 1.95
C ALA A 6 34.66 2.51 3.13
N VAL A 7 34.22 3.76 3.02
CA VAL A 7 33.56 4.64 4.02
C VAL A 7 34.51 5.62 4.71
N LEU A 8 34.67 6.81 4.09
CA LEU A 8 34.33 8.11 4.67
C LEU A 8 34.65 9.19 3.62
N LEU A 9 33.69 10.06 3.27
CA LEU A 9 33.91 11.50 3.01
C LEU A 9 32.57 12.19 2.72
N LEU A 10 32.03 12.85 3.76
CA LEU A 10 31.05 13.92 3.64
C LEU A 10 31.40 14.93 4.74
N THR A 11 31.89 16.10 4.35
CA THR A 11 31.61 17.42 4.95
C THR A 11 32.51 18.50 4.32
N GLY A 12 31.88 19.56 3.83
CA GLY A 12 32.54 20.85 3.62
C GLY A 12 31.90 21.64 2.48
N PHE A 13 31.08 22.65 2.80
CA PHE A 13 31.35 24.02 2.37
C PHE A 13 30.51 25.00 3.21
N VAL A 14 31.23 25.88 3.93
CA VAL A 14 30.72 27.07 4.60
C VAL A 14 31.03 28.25 3.68
N ALA A 15 30.03 29.03 3.29
CA ALA A 15 30.24 30.32 2.64
C ALA A 15 29.61 31.43 3.49
N SER A 16 30.48 32.25 4.05
CA SER A 16 30.21 33.48 4.79
C SER A 16 29.97 34.67 3.86
N GLY A 17 29.00 35.54 4.17
CA GLY A 17 28.95 36.89 3.60
C GLY A 17 27.65 37.66 3.82
N SER A 18 27.56 38.44 4.89
CA SER A 18 26.69 39.64 4.93
C SER A 18 27.47 40.84 4.36
N PRO A 19 26.78 41.90 3.87
CA PRO A 19 26.47 42.98 4.81
C PRO A 19 25.10 43.66 4.62
N SER A 20 24.75 44.32 5.72
CA SER A 20 23.63 45.18 6.08
C SER A 20 23.32 46.41 5.22
N GLY A 21 22.04 46.79 5.23
CA GLY A 21 21.51 48.16 5.05
C GLY A 21 20.04 48.07 4.58
N GLY A 22 18.99 48.45 5.31
CA GLY A 22 18.81 49.54 6.26
C GLY A 22 18.04 50.68 5.57
N GLY A 23 16.70 50.67 5.59
CA GLY A 23 15.90 51.79 5.06
C GLY A 23 14.41 51.49 4.92
N ALA A 24 13.65 51.77 5.99
CA ALA A 24 12.20 51.72 6.04
C ALA A 24 11.52 52.80 5.17
N LEU A 25 10.34 52.49 4.62
CA LEU A 25 9.19 53.40 4.55
C LEU A 25 7.88 52.60 4.50
N LEU A 26 7.09 52.77 5.57
CA LEU A 26 5.70 52.32 5.71
C LEU A 26 4.73 53.26 4.96
N SER A 27 3.70 52.68 4.32
CA SER A 27 2.28 53.08 4.47
C SER A 27 1.39 51.93 3.92
N THR A 28 0.81 51.07 4.77
CA THR A 28 -0.59 51.09 5.27
C THR A 28 -1.65 51.19 4.15
N ALA A 29 -2.71 50.39 4.05
CA ALA A 29 -3.33 49.27 4.77
C ALA A 29 -4.38 48.70 3.78
N THR A 30 -4.89 47.47 3.82
CA THR A 30 -5.83 46.89 4.80
C THR A 30 -6.19 45.45 4.38
N GLY A 31 -6.34 44.52 5.35
CA GLY A 31 -7.15 43.30 5.17
C GLY A 31 -6.66 42.07 5.94
N ASP A 32 -6.98 42.00 7.23
CA ASP A 32 -6.71 40.88 8.16
C ASP A 32 -7.30 39.52 7.73
N SER A 33 -6.51 38.46 7.83
CA SER A 33 -6.94 37.13 8.27
C SER A 33 -5.94 36.60 9.32
N SER A 34 -6.48 36.23 10.48
CA SER A 34 -5.77 35.98 11.74
C SER A 34 -5.10 34.61 11.82
N ALA A 35 -3.84 34.61 12.25
CA ALA A 35 -2.99 33.47 12.55
C ALA A 35 -3.42 32.65 13.79
N ALA A 36 -3.20 31.34 13.72
CA ALA A 36 -3.05 30.42 14.86
C ALA A 36 -1.54 30.12 15.07
N PRO A 37 -1.08 29.76 16.28
CA PRO A 37 0.33 29.80 16.65
C PRO A 37 1.12 28.61 16.08
N GLY A 38 2.24 28.91 15.41
CA GLY A 38 3.19 27.90 14.93
C GLY A 38 3.90 27.20 16.07
N ILE A 39 3.66 25.90 16.21
CA ILE A 39 4.49 25.00 17.02
C ILE A 39 5.74 24.69 16.21
N THR A 40 6.90 25.11 16.72
CA THR A 40 8.22 24.69 16.20
C THR A 40 8.56 23.35 16.84
N ILE A 41 8.47 22.27 16.08
CA ILE A 41 8.96 20.95 16.50
C ILE A 41 10.48 20.94 16.32
N PRO A 42 11.29 20.73 17.39
CA PRO A 42 12.71 20.51 17.22
C PRO A 42 12.92 19.11 16.63
N VAL A 43 13.37 19.04 15.38
CA VAL A 43 13.91 17.81 14.80
C VAL A 43 15.24 17.52 15.51
N THR A 44 15.22 16.67 16.54
CA THR A 44 16.43 16.01 17.01
C THR A 44 16.88 15.02 15.96
N THR A 45 18.05 15.27 15.36
CA THR A 45 18.77 14.31 14.54
C THR A 45 19.01 13.04 15.35
N LEU A 46 18.36 11.95 14.94
CA LEU A 46 18.68 10.60 15.43
C LEU A 46 20.12 10.29 14.99
N ASP A 47 21.02 10.18 15.97
CA ASP A 47 22.35 9.62 15.74
C ASP A 47 22.20 8.19 15.20
N ASP A 48 22.87 7.97 14.07
CA ASP A 48 22.96 6.74 13.29
C ASP A 48 23.54 5.59 14.15
N THR A 49 22.66 4.87 14.84
CA THR A 49 22.99 3.56 15.41
C THR A 49 22.70 2.51 14.35
N GLY A 50 23.71 2.21 13.54
CA GLY A 50 23.70 1.21 12.46
C GLY A 50 23.10 -0.14 12.86
N SER A 51 21.77 -0.24 12.81
CA SER A 51 21.03 -1.46 13.08
C SER A 51 21.16 -2.37 11.88
N THR A 52 21.96 -3.42 12.03
CA THR A 52 22.04 -4.56 11.12
C THR A 52 20.66 -5.19 10.82
N GLY A 53 19.62 -4.90 11.60
CA GLY A 53 18.24 -5.35 11.36
C GLY A 53 17.57 -4.64 10.18
N ALA A 54 17.70 -3.32 10.07
CA ALA A 54 17.13 -2.54 8.97
C ALA A 54 17.80 -2.88 7.62
N ALA A 55 19.13 -3.05 7.62
CA ALA A 55 19.87 -3.48 6.42
C ALA A 55 19.46 -4.90 5.96
N LYS A 56 19.16 -5.81 6.88
CA LYS A 56 18.67 -7.16 6.56
C LYS A 56 17.22 -7.15 6.05
N ALA A 57 16.39 -6.26 6.59
CA ALA A 57 15.00 -6.05 6.18
C ALA A 57 14.84 -5.32 4.82
N LEU A 58 15.90 -4.70 4.30
CA LEU A 58 15.90 -4.07 2.98
C LEU A 58 16.66 -4.91 1.94
N SER A 59 17.46 -5.88 2.37
CA SER A 59 18.32 -6.69 1.49
C SER A 59 17.58 -7.64 0.53
N PHE A 60 16.26 -7.81 0.69
CA PHE A 60 15.42 -8.62 -0.19
C PHE A 60 14.64 -7.80 -1.22
N LEU A 61 14.69 -6.47 -1.13
CA LEU A 61 14.02 -5.59 -2.08
C LEU A 61 14.94 -5.31 -3.28
N SER A 62 14.35 -5.22 -4.47
CA SER A 62 15.03 -4.68 -5.65
C SER A 62 15.35 -3.20 -5.45
N GLU A 63 16.27 -2.67 -6.27
CA GLU A 63 16.60 -1.23 -6.27
C GLU A 63 15.34 -0.38 -6.52
N ASP A 64 14.50 -0.81 -7.46
CA ASP A 64 13.25 -0.14 -7.83
C ASP A 64 12.23 -0.16 -6.67
N GLU A 65 12.08 -1.29 -5.97
CA GLU A 65 11.22 -1.41 -4.79
C GLU A 65 11.69 -0.49 -3.66
N LEU A 66 13.01 -0.38 -3.48
CA LEU A 66 13.61 0.55 -2.51
C LEU A 66 13.37 2.00 -2.91
N ALA A 67 13.55 2.35 -4.19
CA ALA A 67 13.33 3.69 -4.72
C ALA A 67 11.88 4.14 -4.55
N ARG A 68 10.90 3.28 -4.87
CA ARG A 68 9.47 3.53 -4.65
C ARG A 68 9.12 3.74 -3.19
N ARG A 69 9.64 2.88 -2.31
CA ARG A 69 9.43 3.04 -0.87
C ARG A 69 10.02 4.36 -0.37
N LYS A 70 11.20 4.73 -0.87
CA LYS A 70 11.86 5.99 -0.51
C LYS A 70 11.06 7.20 -1.02
N ALA A 71 10.64 7.20 -2.28
CA ALA A 71 9.88 8.29 -2.88
C ALA A 71 8.57 8.58 -2.13
N LYS A 72 7.85 7.51 -1.77
CA LYS A 72 6.62 7.60 -0.98
C LYS A 72 6.87 8.14 0.43
N LEU A 73 7.95 7.72 1.08
CA LEU A 73 8.28 8.16 2.46
C LEU A 73 8.86 9.58 2.50
N SER A 74 9.61 10.00 1.50
CA SER A 74 10.19 11.34 1.43
C SER A 74 9.22 12.38 0.86
N GLY A 75 8.22 11.96 0.07
CA GLY A 75 7.38 12.87 -0.71
C GLY A 75 8.14 13.53 -1.88
N GLU A 76 9.31 13.00 -2.24
CA GLU A 76 10.17 13.50 -3.32
C GLU A 76 10.42 12.39 -4.34
N ARG A 77 10.56 12.75 -5.62
CA ARG A 77 10.92 11.77 -6.65
C ARG A 77 12.31 11.17 -6.38
N VAL A 78 12.48 9.88 -6.65
CA VAL A 78 13.74 9.15 -6.44
C VAL A 78 14.19 8.53 -7.75
N GLU A 79 15.47 8.73 -8.08
CA GLU A 79 16.05 8.19 -9.31
C GLU A 79 16.19 6.66 -9.28
N LEU A 80 15.90 6.02 -10.42
CA LEU A 80 16.21 4.62 -10.73
C LEU A 80 17.55 4.55 -11.45
N THR A 81 18.65 4.40 -10.70
CA THR A 81 19.99 4.40 -11.31
C THR A 81 20.24 3.18 -12.20
N SER A 82 19.48 2.10 -11.99
CA SER A 82 19.39 0.92 -12.87
C SER A 82 18.93 1.23 -14.29
N GLN A 83 18.16 2.30 -14.50
CA GLN A 83 17.62 2.73 -15.79
C GLN A 83 18.31 4.00 -16.33
N ARG A 84 19.40 4.44 -15.69
CA ARG A 84 20.18 5.59 -16.16
C ARG A 84 20.96 5.23 -17.43
N THR A 85 20.88 6.10 -18.44
CA THR A 85 21.67 6.01 -19.68
C THR A 85 22.52 7.28 -19.89
N GLU A 86 23.29 7.31 -20.97
CA GLU A 86 24.04 8.47 -21.47
C GLU A 86 23.13 9.67 -21.77
N ASN A 87 21.86 9.39 -22.14
CA ASN A 87 20.91 10.38 -22.66
C ASN A 87 19.66 10.52 -21.79
N SER A 88 19.48 9.70 -20.75
CA SER A 88 18.25 9.68 -19.96
C SER A 88 18.43 9.42 -18.47
N THR A 89 17.46 9.92 -17.70
CA THR A 89 17.32 9.67 -16.26
C THR A 89 15.88 9.32 -15.95
N VAL A 90 15.64 8.19 -15.28
CA VAL A 90 14.29 7.78 -14.88
C VAL A 90 14.12 7.96 -13.37
N TYR A 91 12.98 8.51 -12.99
CA TYR A 91 12.58 8.75 -11.60
C TYR A 91 11.28 8.02 -11.30
N VAL A 92 11.15 7.59 -10.06
CA VAL A 92 9.88 7.21 -9.45
C VAL A 92 9.32 8.39 -8.68
N ASN A 93 8.07 8.74 -8.95
CA ASN A 93 7.35 9.79 -8.26
C ASN A 93 6.69 9.29 -6.95
N PRO A 94 6.38 10.19 -5.99
CA PRO A 94 5.73 9.81 -4.73
C PRO A 94 4.37 9.10 -4.88
N ASP A 95 3.66 9.37 -5.97
CA ASP A 95 2.38 8.76 -6.32
C ASP A 95 2.51 7.37 -6.96
N GLY A 96 3.73 6.95 -7.34
CA GLY A 96 4.02 5.67 -7.97
C GLY A 96 4.21 5.73 -9.49
N THR A 97 3.93 6.86 -10.14
CA THR A 97 4.20 7.05 -11.58
C THR A 97 5.71 7.13 -11.85
N LEU A 98 6.11 6.95 -13.11
CA LEU A 98 7.49 7.11 -13.57
C LEU A 98 7.65 8.40 -14.37
N THR A 99 8.78 9.08 -14.22
CA THR A 99 9.16 10.22 -15.06
C THR A 99 10.54 9.98 -15.66
N ALA A 100 10.64 10.04 -16.98
CA ALA A 100 11.90 9.97 -17.73
C ALA A 100 12.26 11.36 -18.28
N ASP A 101 13.45 11.84 -17.94
CA ASP A 101 14.08 13.01 -18.57
C ASP A 101 15.02 12.51 -19.67
N SER A 102 14.69 12.75 -20.95
CA SER A 102 15.42 12.26 -22.14
C SER A 102 15.98 13.42 -22.97
N TYR A 103 17.22 13.32 -23.43
CA TYR A 103 17.94 14.38 -24.15
C TYR A 103 18.17 14.01 -25.63
N ALA A 104 18.25 15.01 -26.51
CA ALA A 104 18.53 14.84 -27.95
C ALA A 104 20.00 14.47 -28.27
N GLY A 105 20.81 14.20 -27.24
CA GLY A 105 22.20 13.77 -27.35
C GLY A 105 22.72 13.43 -25.95
N PRO A 106 23.95 12.92 -25.85
CA PRO A 106 24.51 12.56 -24.55
C PRO A 106 24.70 13.80 -23.68
N VAL A 107 24.45 13.61 -22.39
CA VAL A 107 24.73 14.61 -21.34
C VAL A 107 25.71 14.08 -20.31
N ARG A 108 26.01 12.78 -20.36
CA ARG A 108 26.93 12.09 -19.48
C ARG A 108 27.54 10.86 -20.15
N VAL A 109 28.65 10.41 -19.61
CA VAL A 109 29.41 9.25 -20.08
C VAL A 109 29.71 8.31 -18.93
N LYS A 110 29.81 7.01 -19.26
CA LYS A 110 30.14 5.98 -18.27
C LYS A 110 31.63 5.71 -18.27
N ARG A 111 32.29 5.94 -17.14
CA ARG A 111 33.71 5.66 -16.96
C ARG A 111 33.98 4.15 -16.89
N ALA A 112 35.24 3.78 -17.10
CA ALA A 112 35.71 2.39 -17.05
C ALA A 112 35.46 1.69 -15.69
N ASP A 113 35.31 2.44 -14.60
CA ASP A 113 34.97 1.92 -13.27
C ASP A 113 33.46 1.72 -13.05
N GLY A 114 32.63 2.07 -14.03
CA GLY A 114 31.18 1.98 -14.03
C GLY A 114 30.46 3.22 -13.48
N SER A 115 31.19 4.25 -13.02
CA SER A 115 30.61 5.53 -12.58
C SER A 115 30.18 6.41 -13.76
N TRP A 116 29.18 7.26 -13.54
CA TRP A 116 28.73 8.26 -14.50
C TRP A 116 29.44 9.60 -14.26
N GLN A 117 29.82 10.29 -15.34
CA GLN A 117 30.35 11.65 -15.35
C GLN A 117 29.55 12.49 -16.33
N ASP A 118 29.13 13.68 -15.94
CA ASP A 118 28.50 14.63 -16.87
C ASP A 118 29.53 15.10 -17.91
N ILE A 119 29.07 15.38 -19.13
CA ILE A 119 29.96 15.81 -20.22
C ILE A 119 30.57 17.17 -19.89
N ASP A 120 31.88 17.26 -20.07
CA ASP A 120 32.69 18.45 -19.87
C ASP A 120 33.74 18.52 -20.99
N THR A 121 33.56 19.44 -21.93
CA THR A 121 34.41 19.56 -23.11
C THR A 121 35.59 20.52 -22.91
N GLU A 122 35.82 21.05 -21.70
CA GLU A 122 36.98 21.89 -21.41
C GLU A 122 38.27 21.12 -21.70
N LEU A 123 39.16 21.73 -22.50
CA LEU A 123 40.41 21.11 -22.92
C LEU A 123 41.49 21.28 -21.86
N SER A 124 42.10 20.18 -21.44
CA SER A 124 43.26 20.18 -20.54
C SER A 124 44.50 19.57 -21.19
N ASP A 125 45.67 20.03 -20.72
CA ASP A 125 47.00 19.62 -21.20
C ASP A 125 47.68 18.74 -20.15
N GLU A 126 47.23 17.50 -20.02
CA GLU A 126 47.77 16.52 -19.06
C GLU A 126 48.74 15.50 -19.72
N GLY A 127 48.91 15.56 -21.04
CA GLY A 127 49.50 14.48 -21.83
C GLY A 127 50.39 14.93 -22.99
N ALA A 128 50.24 14.28 -24.14
CA ALA A 128 50.96 14.58 -25.38
C ALA A 128 50.05 15.26 -26.42
N ALA A 129 48.84 15.61 -26.02
CA ALA A 129 47.78 16.28 -26.75
C ALA A 129 46.82 16.91 -25.73
N LEU A 130 46.00 17.85 -26.17
CA LEU A 130 44.89 18.41 -25.43
C LEU A 130 43.69 17.46 -25.51
N GLU A 131 43.03 17.19 -24.40
CA GLU A 131 41.89 16.27 -24.32
C GLU A 131 40.74 16.93 -23.54
N PRO A 132 39.46 16.66 -23.87
CA PRO A 132 38.34 17.12 -23.05
C PRO A 132 38.29 16.36 -21.71
N GLU A 133 37.88 17.03 -20.64
CA GLU A 133 37.72 16.42 -19.32
C GLU A 133 36.74 15.22 -19.30
N ALA A 134 35.68 15.27 -20.11
CA ALA A 134 34.78 14.15 -20.42
C ALA A 134 33.96 14.37 -21.68
N ALA A 135 34.15 13.50 -22.67
CA ALA A 135 33.35 13.44 -23.89
C ALA A 135 32.90 12.00 -24.19
N ALA A 136 31.85 11.85 -24.99
CA ALA A 136 31.29 10.55 -25.39
C ALA A 136 32.13 9.82 -26.44
N ALA A 137 33.01 10.55 -27.14
CA ALA A 137 34.03 10.00 -28.02
C ALA A 137 35.44 10.38 -27.54
N ASP A 138 36.43 9.55 -27.87
CA ASP A 138 37.83 9.82 -27.55
C ASP A 138 38.36 10.92 -28.49
N ILE A 139 38.50 12.13 -27.98
CA ILE A 139 38.92 13.31 -28.75
C ILE A 139 40.31 13.75 -28.29
N THR A 140 41.19 13.99 -29.25
CA THR A 140 42.50 14.61 -28.98
C THR A 140 42.72 15.78 -29.92
N VAL A 141 43.23 16.89 -29.40
CA VAL A 141 43.58 18.11 -30.13
C VAL A 141 45.07 18.39 -29.96
N SER A 142 45.75 18.88 -30.98
CA SER A 142 47.21 19.11 -30.93
C SER A 142 47.63 20.12 -29.85
N ASP A 143 48.76 19.89 -29.19
CA ASP A 143 49.45 20.88 -28.34
C ASP A 143 50.48 21.72 -29.14
N GLY A 144 50.58 21.47 -30.44
CA GLY A 144 51.48 22.15 -31.38
C GLY A 144 52.85 21.47 -31.55
N GLY A 145 53.62 21.92 -32.54
CA GLY A 145 54.96 21.40 -32.81
C GLY A 145 55.03 20.18 -33.74
N ASP A 146 53.88 19.65 -34.18
CA ASP A 146 53.78 18.65 -35.24
C ASP A 146 52.72 19.03 -36.31
N LYS A 147 52.35 18.09 -37.18
CA LYS A 147 51.37 18.31 -38.27
C LYS A 147 50.00 17.65 -38.00
N LYS A 148 49.79 17.09 -36.80
CA LYS A 148 48.50 16.50 -36.43
C LYS A 148 47.62 17.63 -35.90
N LEU A 149 46.35 17.67 -36.29
CA LEU A 149 45.45 18.73 -35.86
C LEU A 149 44.52 18.24 -34.75
N ALA A 150 43.68 17.26 -35.08
CA ALA A 150 42.74 16.66 -34.14
C ALA A 150 42.35 15.26 -34.59
N SER A 151 41.89 14.44 -33.66
CA SER A 151 41.30 13.14 -33.97
C SER A 151 40.13 12.83 -33.05
N VAL A 152 39.21 12.04 -33.59
CA VAL A 152 38.11 11.41 -32.86
C VAL A 152 38.17 9.91 -33.11
N ALA A 153 37.98 9.13 -32.04
CA ALA A 153 37.87 7.69 -32.10
C ALA A 153 36.69 7.21 -31.26
N GLN A 154 36.07 6.13 -31.74
CA GLN A 154 35.04 5.40 -31.01
C GLN A 154 35.16 3.93 -31.41
N ASP A 155 35.26 3.03 -30.43
CA ASP A 155 35.49 1.60 -30.66
C ASP A 155 36.69 1.31 -31.59
N ASP A 156 36.47 0.60 -32.71
CA ASP A 156 37.51 0.18 -33.66
C ASP A 156 37.66 1.14 -34.88
N VAL A 157 37.01 2.31 -34.84
CA VAL A 157 37.06 3.30 -35.93
C VAL A 157 37.64 4.62 -35.47
N SER A 158 38.38 5.29 -36.35
CA SER A 158 38.95 6.61 -36.06
C SER A 158 39.04 7.49 -37.28
N LEU A 159 38.98 8.80 -37.04
CA LEU A 159 39.29 9.83 -38.01
C LEU A 159 40.25 10.84 -37.39
N SER A 160 41.36 11.07 -38.07
CA SER A 160 42.36 12.07 -37.74
C SER A 160 42.52 13.07 -38.88
N LEU A 161 42.56 14.35 -38.52
CA LEU A 161 42.89 15.45 -39.42
C LEU A 161 44.31 15.94 -39.15
N GLY A 162 45.03 16.26 -40.23
CA GLY A 162 46.33 16.89 -40.18
C GLY A 162 46.29 18.33 -40.70
N TRP A 163 47.42 19.00 -40.57
CA TRP A 163 47.69 20.30 -41.18
C TRP A 163 48.88 20.22 -42.13
N GLU A 164 48.90 21.02 -43.20
CA GLU A 164 49.97 20.97 -44.20
C GLU A 164 51.33 21.35 -43.61
N ASP A 165 51.34 22.32 -42.70
CA ASP A 165 52.52 22.81 -41.98
C ASP A 165 52.55 22.39 -40.51
N THR A 166 53.71 22.57 -39.87
CA THR A 166 53.85 22.35 -38.43
C THR A 166 53.05 23.39 -37.67
N LEU A 167 52.10 22.95 -36.84
CA LEU A 167 51.26 23.80 -36.03
C LEU A 167 52.08 24.55 -34.96
N PRO A 168 51.79 25.84 -34.71
CA PRO A 168 52.33 26.54 -33.54
C PRO A 168 51.73 25.97 -32.25
N THR A 169 52.27 26.36 -31.10
CA THR A 169 51.60 26.10 -29.81
C THR A 169 50.29 26.89 -29.75
N PRO A 170 49.15 26.26 -29.43
CA PRO A 170 47.87 26.93 -29.38
C PRO A 170 47.69 27.77 -28.10
N THR A 171 46.75 28.70 -28.13
CA THR A 171 46.11 29.25 -26.93
C THR A 171 44.80 28.51 -26.68
N VAL A 172 44.57 28.04 -25.45
CA VAL A 172 43.36 27.31 -25.05
C VAL A 172 42.42 28.23 -24.28
N ASP A 173 41.14 28.26 -24.66
CA ASP A 173 40.05 28.94 -23.96
C ASP A 173 38.86 27.99 -23.88
N GLY A 174 38.59 27.45 -22.69
CA GLY A 174 37.55 26.44 -22.47
C GLY A 174 37.77 25.20 -23.34
N ASP A 175 36.82 24.91 -24.22
CA ASP A 175 36.81 23.78 -25.15
C ASP A 175 37.58 24.04 -26.45
N THR A 176 38.21 25.21 -26.62
CA THR A 176 38.73 25.66 -27.91
C THR A 176 40.24 25.93 -27.87
N ALA A 177 40.99 25.28 -28.78
CA ALA A 177 42.41 25.52 -29.05
C ALA A 177 42.59 26.40 -30.30
N SER A 178 43.35 27.49 -30.21
CA SER A 178 43.57 28.46 -31.30
C SER A 178 45.04 28.56 -31.71
N TYR A 179 45.33 28.35 -32.99
CA TYR A 179 46.66 28.31 -33.59
C TYR A 179 46.86 29.50 -34.52
N ALA A 180 47.80 30.39 -34.20
CA ALA A 180 48.13 31.55 -35.03
C ALA A 180 49.02 31.15 -36.23
N LEU A 181 48.44 31.01 -37.41
CA LEU A 181 49.14 30.50 -38.61
C LEU A 181 50.03 31.55 -39.28
N GLY A 182 49.76 32.84 -39.05
CA GLY A 182 50.44 33.96 -39.70
C GLY A 182 49.49 34.73 -40.62
N ASP A 183 49.93 35.90 -41.12
CA ASP A 183 49.20 36.73 -42.09
C ASP A 183 47.73 37.08 -41.72
N GLY A 184 47.40 37.07 -40.43
CA GLY A 184 46.04 37.34 -39.94
C GLY A 184 45.11 36.12 -39.94
N GLU A 185 45.65 34.91 -40.13
CA GLU A 185 44.90 33.65 -40.09
C GLU A 185 45.08 32.93 -38.75
N THR A 186 43.96 32.49 -38.17
CA THR A 186 43.92 31.66 -36.96
C THR A 186 43.11 30.40 -37.22
N LEU A 187 43.72 29.23 -37.06
CA LEU A 187 43.00 27.95 -37.05
C LEU A 187 42.49 27.70 -35.64
N THR A 188 41.21 27.38 -35.47
CA THR A 188 40.63 27.03 -34.17
C THR A 188 40.08 25.61 -34.23
N VAL A 189 40.25 24.84 -33.16
CA VAL A 189 39.62 23.52 -32.97
C VAL A 189 38.84 23.54 -31.67
N THR A 190 37.55 23.21 -31.73
CA THR A 190 36.65 23.16 -30.56
C THR A 190 36.22 21.73 -30.30
N ALA A 191 36.43 21.23 -29.09
CA ALA A 191 35.94 19.93 -28.66
C ALA A 191 34.41 19.94 -28.49
N LEU A 192 33.75 18.90 -28.98
CA LEU A 192 32.31 18.67 -28.85
C LEU A 192 32.06 17.36 -28.10
N LYS A 193 30.79 17.07 -27.80
CA LYS A 193 30.39 15.87 -27.06
C LYS A 193 30.84 14.57 -27.71
N GLU A 194 30.75 14.48 -29.03
CA GLU A 194 30.98 13.26 -29.82
C GLU A 194 31.98 13.51 -30.97
N GLY A 195 32.75 14.59 -30.92
CA GLY A 195 33.70 14.95 -31.98
C GLY A 195 34.35 16.30 -31.74
N PHE A 196 34.77 16.99 -32.80
CA PHE A 196 35.33 18.33 -32.72
C PHE A 196 34.91 19.14 -33.95
N SER A 197 34.90 20.47 -33.86
CA SER A 197 34.80 21.37 -35.03
C SER A 197 36.13 22.06 -35.29
N GLN A 198 36.35 22.51 -36.52
CA GLN A 198 37.54 23.28 -36.88
C GLN A 198 37.16 24.46 -37.77
N ASN A 199 37.81 25.61 -37.58
CA ASN A 199 37.55 26.83 -38.34
C ASN A 199 38.85 27.55 -38.69
N VAL A 200 38.90 28.23 -39.83
CA VAL A 200 39.96 29.20 -40.14
C VAL A 200 39.37 30.61 -40.07
N VAL A 201 39.85 31.40 -39.13
CA VAL A 201 39.43 32.78 -38.88
C VAL A 201 40.42 33.73 -39.53
N LEU A 202 39.92 34.60 -40.40
CA LEU A 202 40.68 35.61 -41.14
C LEU A 202 40.40 36.99 -40.54
N ASP A 203 41.44 37.68 -40.06
CA ASP A 203 41.32 39.03 -39.50
C ASP A 203 41.27 40.14 -40.58
N SER A 204 41.61 39.80 -41.82
CA SER A 204 41.57 40.70 -42.97
C SER A 204 41.40 39.93 -44.29
N ALA A 205 41.12 40.66 -45.37
CA ALA A 205 41.03 40.07 -46.70
C ALA A 205 42.36 39.38 -47.07
N PRO A 206 42.32 38.18 -47.66
CA PRO A 206 43.55 37.50 -48.08
C PRO A 206 44.20 38.22 -49.27
N ASP A 207 45.53 38.22 -49.32
CA ASP A 207 46.31 38.85 -50.40
C ASP A 207 46.24 38.06 -51.73
N GLY A 208 45.60 36.89 -51.75
CA GLY A 208 45.47 36.00 -52.90
C GLY A 208 44.36 34.96 -52.74
N ALA A 209 44.26 34.04 -53.71
CA ALA A 209 43.33 32.93 -53.61
C ALA A 209 43.73 31.98 -52.47
N LEU A 210 42.77 31.63 -51.62
CA LEU A 210 42.94 30.70 -50.51
C LEU A 210 42.68 29.27 -50.96
N SER A 211 43.46 28.32 -50.44
CA SER A 211 43.22 26.89 -50.58
C SER A 211 43.78 26.19 -49.35
N TYR A 212 42.91 25.56 -48.57
CA TYR A 212 43.31 24.79 -47.39
C TYR A 212 43.32 23.32 -47.72
N ARG A 213 44.45 22.65 -47.49
CA ARG A 213 44.66 21.24 -47.77
C ARG A 213 44.83 20.50 -46.45
N ILE A 214 43.85 19.69 -46.10
CA ILE A 214 43.74 19.02 -44.80
C ILE A 214 43.94 17.52 -45.01
N PRO A 215 45.10 16.96 -44.67
CA PRO A 215 45.32 15.52 -44.71
C PRO A 215 44.31 14.78 -43.82
N VAL A 216 43.74 13.70 -44.35
CA VAL A 216 42.74 12.86 -43.67
C VAL A 216 43.32 11.46 -43.48
N THR A 217 43.33 10.98 -42.25
CA THR A 217 43.68 9.59 -41.93
C THR A 217 42.48 8.92 -41.27
N THR A 218 42.04 7.81 -41.82
CA THR A 218 40.93 7.01 -41.28
C THR A 218 41.37 5.60 -40.92
N GLU A 219 40.78 5.03 -39.88
CA GLU A 219 40.83 3.60 -39.58
C GLU A 219 39.41 3.03 -39.64
N GLY A 220 39.20 2.02 -40.48
CA GLY A 220 37.87 1.39 -40.67
C GLY A 220 36.85 2.24 -41.44
N LEU A 221 37.18 3.47 -41.83
CA LEU A 221 36.28 4.43 -42.49
C LEU A 221 36.77 4.89 -43.87
N THR A 222 35.84 5.27 -44.73
CA THR A 222 36.10 5.91 -46.03
C THR A 222 35.38 7.26 -46.09
N LEU A 223 36.12 8.34 -46.37
CA LEU A 223 35.55 9.67 -46.58
C LEU A 223 35.04 9.82 -48.02
N SER A 224 33.85 10.39 -48.16
CA SER A 224 33.19 10.72 -49.43
C SER A 224 32.37 12.01 -49.30
N GLU A 225 31.94 12.56 -50.43
CA GLU A 225 31.13 13.78 -50.49
C GLU A 225 29.80 13.47 -51.19
N ALA A 226 28.70 14.01 -50.66
CA ALA A 226 27.37 13.94 -51.25
C ALA A 226 27.16 15.03 -52.30
N ASP A 227 26.12 14.92 -53.14
CA ASP A 227 25.78 15.94 -54.14
C ASP A 227 25.52 17.35 -53.54
N SER A 228 25.19 17.43 -52.24
CA SER A 228 25.00 18.69 -51.51
C SER A 228 26.30 19.32 -50.99
N GLY A 229 27.44 18.65 -51.10
CA GLY A 229 28.71 19.02 -50.45
C GLY A 229 28.88 18.44 -49.03
N HIS A 230 27.89 17.71 -48.54
CA HIS A 230 27.94 17.05 -47.22
C HIS A 230 29.01 15.97 -47.19
N LEU A 231 29.83 15.94 -46.13
CA LEU A 231 30.91 14.98 -45.97
C LEU A 231 30.39 13.73 -45.24
N LEU A 232 30.71 12.55 -45.77
CA LEU A 232 30.21 11.27 -45.29
C LEU A 232 31.36 10.30 -45.02
N LEU A 233 31.39 9.74 -43.80
CA LEU A 233 32.31 8.66 -43.42
C LEU A 233 31.56 7.36 -43.24
N ARG A 234 31.88 6.38 -44.09
CA ARG A 234 31.23 5.06 -44.07
C ARG A 234 32.21 3.95 -43.70
N ASN A 235 31.71 2.96 -42.98
CA ASN A 235 32.46 1.73 -42.70
C ASN A 235 32.53 0.82 -43.95
N ALA A 236 33.22 -0.32 -43.82
CA ALA A 236 33.36 -1.31 -44.90
C ALA A 236 32.03 -1.95 -45.35
N ASP A 237 31.01 -1.98 -44.48
CA ASP A 237 29.66 -2.49 -44.77
C ASP A 237 28.79 -1.45 -45.49
N GLY A 238 29.24 -0.20 -45.57
CA GLY A 238 28.56 0.93 -46.21
C GLY A 238 27.68 1.76 -45.26
N ASP A 239 27.66 1.42 -43.98
CA ASP A 239 26.92 2.17 -42.96
C ASP A 239 27.59 3.52 -42.71
N LEU A 240 26.78 4.56 -42.53
CA LEU A 240 27.27 5.89 -42.15
C LEU A 240 27.62 5.88 -40.65
N VAL A 241 28.83 6.33 -40.33
CA VAL A 241 29.36 6.35 -38.95
C VAL A 241 29.56 7.78 -38.46
N ALA A 242 30.07 8.65 -39.32
CA ALA A 242 30.23 10.07 -39.03
C ALA A 242 29.92 10.89 -40.28
N GLU A 243 29.53 12.14 -40.09
CA GLU A 243 29.13 13.03 -41.17
C GLU A 243 29.38 14.48 -40.77
N ALA A 244 29.57 15.36 -41.76
CA ALA A 244 29.76 16.78 -41.52
C ALA A 244 29.03 17.63 -42.57
N PRO A 245 28.41 18.77 -42.16
CA PRO A 245 27.78 19.71 -43.07
C PRO A 245 28.69 20.19 -44.21
N ALA A 246 28.08 20.62 -45.31
CA ALA A 246 28.80 21.29 -46.38
C ALA A 246 29.54 22.56 -45.86
N PRO A 247 30.84 22.74 -46.14
CA PRO A 247 31.62 23.89 -45.70
C PRO A 247 31.06 25.25 -46.16
N MET A 248 31.06 26.22 -45.26
CA MET A 248 30.53 27.57 -45.49
C MET A 248 31.56 28.63 -45.06
N MET A 249 31.33 29.89 -45.42
CA MET A 249 32.08 31.02 -44.88
C MET A 249 31.19 32.23 -44.65
N TRP A 250 31.47 32.96 -43.56
CA TRP A 250 30.70 34.13 -43.17
C TRP A 250 31.57 35.20 -42.49
N ASP A 251 31.10 36.43 -42.54
CA ASP A 251 31.76 37.57 -41.89
C ASP A 251 31.21 37.81 -40.48
N SER A 252 31.84 38.70 -39.70
CA SER A 252 31.43 39.00 -38.33
C SER A 252 30.25 39.97 -38.23
N SER A 253 29.73 40.46 -39.37
CA SER A 253 28.57 41.33 -39.39
C SER A 253 27.34 40.62 -38.80
N LYS A 254 26.34 41.39 -38.37
CA LYS A 254 25.07 40.82 -37.87
C LYS A 254 23.89 41.54 -38.49
N ASP A 255 22.98 40.77 -39.08
CA ASP A 255 21.65 41.26 -39.40
C ASP A 255 20.83 41.36 -38.11
N ALA A 256 20.23 42.52 -37.86
CA ALA A 256 19.50 42.77 -36.62
C ALA A 256 18.19 41.98 -36.51
N ALA A 257 17.63 41.53 -37.65
CA ALA A 257 16.38 40.78 -37.70
C ALA A 257 16.58 39.27 -37.57
N SER A 258 17.76 38.73 -37.88
CA SER A 258 18.05 37.29 -37.77
C SER A 258 19.12 36.91 -36.74
N GLY A 259 19.99 37.87 -36.39
CA GLY A 259 21.22 37.61 -35.62
C GLY A 259 22.28 36.82 -36.38
N GLU A 260 22.07 36.56 -37.67
CA GLU A 260 22.99 35.86 -38.57
C GLU A 260 23.98 36.84 -39.22
N SER A 261 25.02 36.32 -39.88
CA SER A 261 25.88 37.14 -40.73
C SER A 261 25.10 37.70 -41.93
N GLN A 262 25.41 38.94 -42.33
CA GLN A 262 24.84 39.55 -43.54
C GLN A 262 25.46 38.97 -44.82
N HIS A 263 26.66 38.41 -44.74
CA HIS A 263 27.41 37.89 -45.88
C HIS A 263 27.77 36.42 -45.64
N LEU A 264 27.13 35.53 -46.39
CA LEU A 264 27.32 34.08 -46.33
C LEU A 264 27.64 33.53 -47.73
N ALA A 265 28.54 32.56 -47.83
CA ALA A 265 28.80 31.82 -49.06
C ALA A 265 29.21 30.38 -48.79
N SER A 266 28.99 29.50 -49.75
CA SER A 266 29.53 28.12 -49.74
C SER A 266 31.03 28.12 -50.02
N VAL A 267 31.73 27.15 -49.47
CA VAL A 267 33.16 26.88 -49.75
C VAL A 267 33.26 25.65 -50.63
N ASP A 268 33.95 25.77 -51.77
CA ASP A 268 34.12 24.66 -52.71
C ASP A 268 35.00 23.57 -52.08
N THR A 269 34.58 22.32 -52.22
CA THR A 269 35.17 21.17 -51.52
C THR A 269 35.57 20.08 -52.52
N GLU A 270 36.76 19.50 -52.35
CA GLU A 270 37.25 18.38 -53.16
C GLU A 270 37.98 17.36 -52.28
N ILE A 271 37.73 16.07 -52.52
CA ILE A 271 38.47 14.97 -51.87
C ILE A 271 39.50 14.41 -52.85
N GLU A 272 40.77 14.73 -52.62
CA GLU A 272 41.87 14.13 -53.35
C GLU A 272 42.26 12.79 -52.73
N THR A 273 42.29 11.71 -53.52
CA THR A 273 42.75 10.38 -53.06
C THR A 273 44.05 10.00 -53.75
N ALA A 274 45.11 9.81 -52.98
CA ALA A 274 46.42 9.38 -53.48
C ALA A 274 46.45 7.89 -53.84
N ALA A 275 47.48 7.46 -54.57
CA ALA A 275 47.61 6.09 -55.05
C ALA A 275 47.79 5.04 -53.92
N ASP A 276 48.22 5.48 -52.74
CA ASP A 276 48.33 4.67 -51.53
C ASP A 276 47.05 4.64 -50.69
N GLY A 277 46.00 5.33 -51.13
CA GLY A 277 44.70 5.41 -50.45
C GLY A 277 44.57 6.54 -49.44
N SER A 278 45.63 7.31 -49.17
CA SER A 278 45.52 8.51 -48.32
C SER A 278 44.61 9.56 -48.96
N GLN A 279 43.78 10.21 -48.14
CA GLN A 279 42.82 11.23 -48.60
C GLN A 279 43.25 12.61 -48.11
N THR A 280 42.96 13.65 -48.88
CA THR A 280 43.15 15.05 -48.50
C THR A 280 41.88 15.82 -48.83
N LEU A 281 41.32 16.50 -47.84
CA LEU A 281 40.20 17.42 -48.00
C LEU A 281 40.74 18.78 -48.45
N VAL A 282 40.31 19.25 -49.60
CA VAL A 282 40.72 20.53 -50.18
C VAL A 282 39.55 21.50 -50.15
N LEU A 283 39.76 22.66 -49.54
CA LEU A 283 38.74 23.69 -49.37
C LEU A 283 39.18 24.95 -50.09
N THR A 284 38.30 25.50 -50.92
CA THR A 284 38.60 26.66 -51.76
C THR A 284 37.54 27.74 -51.54
N PRO A 285 37.79 28.70 -50.62
CA PRO A 285 36.94 29.88 -50.49
C PRO A 285 36.86 30.66 -51.81
N ASP A 286 35.65 31.05 -52.21
CA ASP A 286 35.45 31.84 -53.44
C ASP A 286 36.06 33.24 -53.27
N ALA A 287 37.05 33.56 -54.10
CA ALA A 287 37.74 34.86 -54.07
C ALA A 287 36.78 36.05 -54.24
N SER A 288 35.66 35.88 -54.98
CA SER A 288 34.67 36.94 -55.20
C SER A 288 33.89 37.31 -53.94
N TYR A 289 33.89 36.45 -52.91
CA TYR A 289 33.29 36.77 -51.61
C TYR A 289 33.98 37.96 -50.95
N PHE A 290 35.31 38.03 -51.06
CA PHE A 290 36.14 39.08 -50.46
C PHE A 290 36.08 40.43 -51.21
N ASP A 291 35.43 40.47 -52.38
CA ASP A 291 35.15 41.72 -53.10
C ASP A 291 33.97 42.51 -52.49
N GLN A 292 33.26 41.93 -51.52
CA GLN A 292 32.12 42.53 -50.81
C GLN A 292 32.56 43.46 -49.65
N ASP A 293 31.62 44.21 -49.08
CA ASP A 293 31.86 45.08 -47.92
C ASP A 293 31.76 44.28 -46.61
N LEU A 294 32.77 43.45 -46.35
CA LEU A 294 32.81 42.51 -45.24
C LEU A 294 33.21 43.17 -43.91
N THR A 295 32.63 42.68 -42.81
CA THR A 295 33.11 42.98 -41.45
C THR A 295 33.98 41.82 -40.95
N TYR A 296 35.25 42.10 -40.62
CA TYR A 296 36.18 41.08 -40.13
C TYR A 296 36.04 40.84 -38.61
N PRO A 297 36.35 39.63 -38.09
CA PRO A 297 36.92 38.51 -38.83
C PRO A 297 35.93 37.78 -39.74
N VAL A 298 36.43 37.19 -40.83
CA VAL A 298 35.71 36.21 -41.66
C VAL A 298 36.05 34.82 -41.16
N THR A 299 35.04 34.01 -40.87
CA THR A 299 35.22 32.60 -40.53
C THR A 299 35.03 31.78 -41.80
N VAL A 300 36.09 31.13 -42.26
CA VAL A 300 36.00 30.02 -43.20
C VAL A 300 35.79 28.78 -42.36
N ASP A 301 34.60 28.22 -42.48
CA ASP A 301 34.15 27.09 -41.71
C ASP A 301 34.24 25.83 -42.58
N PRO A 302 35.32 25.06 -42.47
CA PRO A 302 35.24 23.65 -42.72
C PRO A 302 34.84 22.95 -41.44
N THR A 303 33.56 23.01 -41.12
CA THR A 303 32.99 22.18 -40.06
C THR A 303 33.08 20.75 -40.55
N THR A 304 34.22 20.10 -40.30
CA THR A 304 34.34 18.65 -40.16
C THR A 304 34.01 18.33 -38.72
N THR A 305 32.77 18.57 -38.35
CA THR A 305 32.22 17.97 -37.14
C THR A 305 31.93 16.53 -37.42
N LEU A 306 32.40 15.65 -36.56
CA LEU A 306 32.35 14.21 -36.79
C LEU A 306 31.44 13.52 -35.78
N ALA A 307 30.51 14.29 -35.21
CA ALA A 307 29.55 13.87 -34.20
C ALA A 307 28.24 13.41 -34.85
N ALA A 308 27.75 12.25 -34.46
CA ALA A 308 26.44 11.72 -34.86
C ALA A 308 25.36 12.15 -33.86
N THR A 309 24.94 13.42 -33.89
CA THR A 309 23.82 13.88 -33.05
C THR A 309 22.47 13.50 -33.67
N THR A 310 21.38 13.62 -32.89
CA THR A 310 20.02 13.29 -33.37
C THR A 310 19.18 14.52 -33.73
N ASP A 311 19.79 15.72 -33.79
CA ASP A 311 19.13 16.96 -34.22
C ASP A 311 19.88 17.75 -35.30
N THR A 312 19.14 18.41 -36.18
CA THR A 312 19.68 19.24 -37.26
C THR A 312 18.68 20.31 -37.66
N TRP A 313 19.11 21.28 -38.45
CA TRP A 313 18.24 22.23 -39.12
C TRP A 313 18.67 22.47 -40.56
N VAL A 314 17.72 22.91 -41.38
CA VAL A 314 17.96 23.40 -42.75
C VAL A 314 17.23 24.73 -42.93
N ALA A 315 17.76 25.57 -43.81
CA ALA A 315 17.14 26.84 -44.19
C ALA A 315 17.27 27.13 -45.69
N THR A 316 16.50 28.07 -46.22
CA THR A 316 16.62 28.47 -47.63
C THR A 316 18.01 29.02 -48.00
N ASN A 317 18.72 29.61 -47.03
CA ASN A 317 20.10 30.12 -47.16
C ASN A 317 21.18 29.13 -46.69
N TYR A 318 20.79 28.04 -46.01
CA TYR A 318 21.63 26.90 -45.63
C TYR A 318 20.93 25.62 -46.06
N ASN A 319 21.10 25.28 -47.34
CA ASN A 319 20.29 24.23 -47.97
C ASN A 319 20.61 22.82 -47.46
N ASP A 320 21.76 22.61 -46.84
CA ASP A 320 22.24 21.33 -46.33
C ASP A 320 22.08 21.24 -44.80
N SER A 321 21.96 20.01 -44.30
CA SER A 321 21.86 19.70 -42.87
C SER A 321 22.96 20.36 -42.04
N GLN A 322 22.58 20.96 -40.92
CA GLN A 322 23.47 21.61 -39.96
C GLN A 322 23.58 20.77 -38.67
N ILE A 323 23.75 19.45 -38.82
CA ILE A 323 23.72 18.40 -37.77
C ILE A 323 24.60 18.72 -36.57
N SER A 324 25.72 19.39 -36.78
CA SER A 324 26.70 19.68 -35.74
C SER A 324 26.65 21.09 -35.18
N SER A 325 25.71 21.88 -35.67
CA SER A 325 25.50 23.23 -35.19
C SER A 325 25.15 23.18 -33.71
N THR A 326 25.65 24.14 -32.92
CA THR A 326 25.27 24.34 -31.51
C THR A 326 23.91 25.05 -31.36
N GLU A 327 23.21 25.25 -32.48
CA GLU A 327 21.91 25.87 -32.54
C GLU A 327 20.93 25.11 -33.44
N LEU A 328 19.65 25.34 -33.17
CA LEU A 328 18.50 24.95 -33.98
C LEU A 328 17.73 26.21 -34.38
N LYS A 329 17.04 26.19 -35.51
CA LYS A 329 16.32 27.36 -36.06
C LYS A 329 14.89 27.05 -36.46
N SER A 330 14.00 28.02 -36.25
CA SER A 330 12.61 27.92 -36.70
C SER A 330 12.06 29.26 -37.18
N GLY A 331 11.27 29.24 -38.26
CA GLY A 331 10.47 30.39 -38.69
C GLY A 331 11.15 31.26 -39.74
N THR A 332 10.77 32.53 -39.82
CA THR A 332 11.31 33.53 -40.76
C THR A 332 11.44 34.90 -40.08
N TYR A 333 12.38 35.73 -40.54
CA TYR A 333 12.56 37.11 -40.09
C TYR A 333 12.28 38.15 -41.19
N ASP A 334 12.11 37.73 -42.45
CA ASP A 334 12.10 38.60 -43.63
C ASP A 334 10.89 38.32 -44.56
N GLY A 335 9.77 37.89 -43.98
CA GLY A 335 8.53 37.68 -44.74
C GLY A 335 8.50 36.40 -45.58
N GLY A 336 9.44 35.49 -45.35
CA GLY A 336 9.50 34.17 -45.99
C GLY A 336 10.57 34.02 -47.07
N ASP A 337 11.43 35.02 -47.26
CA ASP A 337 12.61 34.91 -48.14
C ASP A 337 13.63 33.95 -47.51
N THR A 338 13.84 34.08 -46.19
CA THR A 338 14.62 33.18 -45.36
C THR A 338 13.71 32.38 -44.42
N VAL A 339 13.71 31.06 -44.57
CA VAL A 339 12.90 30.16 -43.72
C VAL A 339 13.78 29.05 -43.19
N ALA A 340 13.69 28.78 -41.89
CA ALA A 340 14.40 27.69 -41.22
C ALA A 340 13.45 26.69 -40.54
N ARG A 341 13.87 25.42 -40.52
CA ARG A 341 13.18 24.31 -39.85
C ARG A 341 14.20 23.41 -39.16
N SER A 342 13.85 22.94 -37.97
CA SER A 342 14.66 21.98 -37.21
C SER A 342 13.98 20.63 -37.11
N PHE A 343 14.81 19.59 -37.01
CA PHE A 343 14.43 18.19 -36.98
C PHE A 343 15.19 17.55 -35.82
N MET A 344 14.49 16.80 -34.97
CA MET A 344 15.10 16.16 -33.81
C MET A 344 14.42 14.85 -33.48
N LYS A 345 15.11 13.97 -32.77
CA LYS A 345 14.55 12.68 -32.36
C LYS A 345 15.02 12.30 -30.95
N PHE A 346 14.06 11.87 -30.13
CA PHE A 346 14.28 11.28 -28.82
C PHE A 346 14.06 9.76 -28.89
N ASP A 347 14.77 9.01 -28.06
CA ASP A 347 14.39 7.62 -27.78
C ASP A 347 13.14 7.61 -26.90
N VAL A 348 12.14 6.85 -27.34
CA VAL A 348 10.82 6.69 -26.70
C VAL A 348 10.43 5.21 -26.62
N SER A 349 11.37 4.31 -26.87
CA SER A 349 11.12 2.87 -26.96
C SER A 349 10.65 2.28 -25.62
N ASP A 350 11.09 2.86 -24.50
CA ASP A 350 10.68 2.46 -23.15
C ASP A 350 9.19 2.72 -22.84
N PHE A 351 8.52 3.58 -23.62
CA PHE A 351 7.11 3.94 -23.42
C PHE A 351 6.14 3.08 -24.24
N ALA A 352 6.63 2.03 -24.91
CA ALA A 352 5.78 1.19 -25.76
C ALA A 352 4.68 0.49 -24.94
N GLY A 353 3.42 0.83 -25.21
CA GLY A 353 2.25 0.26 -24.53
C GLY A 353 1.99 0.79 -23.11
N THR A 354 2.55 1.93 -22.74
CA THR A 354 2.26 2.65 -21.48
C THR A 354 1.23 3.76 -21.70
N ASP A 355 0.66 4.27 -20.60
CA ASP A 355 -0.12 5.51 -20.59
C ASP A 355 0.81 6.70 -20.43
N ILE A 356 0.72 7.68 -21.33
CA ILE A 356 1.46 8.94 -21.23
C ILE A 356 0.59 9.93 -20.48
N LEU A 357 1.01 10.28 -19.26
CA LEU A 357 0.25 11.13 -18.35
C LEU A 357 0.53 12.62 -18.55
N ASP A 358 1.79 12.95 -18.86
CA ASP A 358 2.25 14.33 -19.07
C ASP A 358 3.60 14.32 -19.81
N THR A 359 3.83 15.32 -20.65
CA THR A 359 5.08 15.52 -21.36
C THR A 359 5.48 16.98 -21.37
N ASN A 360 6.79 17.22 -21.39
CA ASN A 360 7.33 18.54 -21.60
C ASN A 360 8.57 18.47 -22.49
N LEU A 361 8.43 18.89 -23.75
CA LEU A 361 9.56 19.22 -24.60
C LEU A 361 10.03 20.64 -24.30
N ALA A 362 11.25 20.76 -23.79
CA ALA A 362 11.90 22.01 -23.45
C ALA A 362 12.92 22.41 -24.52
N LEU A 363 12.72 23.56 -25.16
CA LEU A 363 13.67 24.15 -26.11
C LEU A 363 14.16 25.51 -25.60
N TYR A 364 15.46 25.65 -25.34
CA TYR A 364 16.03 26.89 -24.84
C TYR A 364 16.25 27.91 -25.96
N SER A 365 15.38 28.93 -26.02
CA SER A 365 15.48 30.02 -27.00
C SER A 365 16.46 31.07 -26.49
N TYR A 366 17.68 31.05 -27.05
CA TYR A 366 18.73 32.01 -26.69
C TYR A 366 18.69 33.29 -27.54
N TRP A 367 18.03 33.25 -28.71
CA TRP A 367 17.88 34.42 -29.57
C TRP A 367 16.54 34.46 -30.31
N SER A 368 16.04 35.67 -30.55
CA SER A 368 14.93 35.88 -31.49
C SER A 368 14.91 37.26 -32.17
N SER A 369 14.26 37.33 -33.34
CA SER A 369 13.97 38.54 -34.11
C SER A 369 13.04 39.54 -33.42
N SER A 370 12.27 39.11 -32.41
CA SER A 370 11.27 39.97 -31.77
C SER A 370 10.93 39.53 -30.36
N CYS A 371 10.62 40.50 -29.50
CA CYS A 371 9.93 40.27 -28.23
C CYS A 371 8.40 40.30 -28.35
N THR A 372 7.88 40.67 -29.52
CA THR A 372 6.44 40.59 -29.80
C THR A 372 6.09 39.16 -30.19
N GLU A 373 5.01 38.64 -29.61
CA GLU A 373 4.46 37.35 -29.99
C GLU A 373 3.92 37.43 -31.44
N GLY A 374 4.46 36.59 -32.31
CA GLY A 374 3.93 36.34 -33.65
C GLY A 374 2.92 35.19 -33.63
N THR A 375 2.80 34.52 -34.77
CA THR A 375 2.03 33.27 -34.90
C THR A 375 2.65 32.09 -34.12
N GLY A 376 3.91 32.19 -33.69
CA GLY A 376 4.59 31.24 -32.82
C GLY A 376 5.36 30.14 -33.53
N THR A 377 5.99 29.29 -32.72
CA THR A 377 6.67 28.05 -33.14
C THR A 377 5.72 26.88 -32.95
N VAL A 378 5.69 25.95 -33.92
CA VAL A 378 4.92 24.71 -33.85
C VAL A 378 5.85 23.50 -33.87
N VAL A 379 5.55 22.54 -33.00
CA VAL A 379 6.14 21.20 -32.97
C VAL A 379 5.17 20.22 -33.60
N ARG A 380 5.67 19.40 -34.53
CA ARG A 380 4.88 18.41 -35.28
C ARG A 380 5.57 17.06 -35.30
N ARG A 381 4.78 15.99 -35.33
CA ARG A 381 5.29 14.64 -35.62
C ARG A 381 5.66 14.51 -37.10
N ILE A 382 6.84 13.97 -37.37
CA ILE A 382 7.30 13.61 -38.73
C ILE A 382 6.62 12.31 -39.18
N THR A 383 6.25 12.21 -40.46
CA THR A 383 5.47 11.08 -41.00
C THR A 383 6.24 10.14 -41.93
N GLU A 384 7.50 10.42 -42.23
CA GLU A 384 8.35 9.62 -43.10
C GLU A 384 9.80 9.56 -42.59
N SER A 385 10.53 8.53 -43.00
CA SER A 385 11.94 8.36 -42.64
C SER A 385 12.78 9.50 -43.21
N TRP A 386 13.77 9.96 -42.43
CA TRP A 386 14.77 10.93 -42.86
C TRP A 386 16.12 10.59 -42.25
N SER A 387 17.17 11.15 -42.83
CA SER A 387 18.55 11.09 -42.32
C SER A 387 19.12 12.49 -42.35
N SER A 388 19.83 12.88 -41.30
CA SER A 388 20.66 14.09 -41.24
C SER A 388 21.62 14.20 -42.42
N SER A 389 22.07 13.07 -42.95
CA SER A 389 23.02 12.99 -44.07
C SER A 389 22.44 13.27 -45.46
N THR A 390 21.12 13.36 -45.57
CA THR A 390 20.42 13.49 -46.86
C THR A 390 19.38 14.60 -46.86
N ILE A 391 19.05 15.13 -45.69
CA ILE A 391 18.04 16.16 -45.57
C ILE A 391 18.58 17.47 -46.15
N THR A 392 17.82 18.05 -47.06
CA THR A 392 18.10 19.37 -47.62
C THR A 392 16.87 20.25 -47.54
N TRP A 393 17.02 21.54 -47.80
CA TRP A 393 15.85 22.41 -47.94
C TRP A 393 14.91 21.92 -49.05
N ALA A 394 15.42 21.34 -50.14
CA ALA A 394 14.59 20.79 -51.21
C ALA A 394 13.90 19.48 -50.78
N ASP A 395 14.65 18.61 -50.10
CA ASP A 395 14.27 17.25 -49.75
C ASP A 395 14.22 17.06 -48.22
N LYS A 396 13.16 17.60 -47.61
CA LYS A 396 12.88 17.54 -46.16
C LYS A 396 11.59 16.77 -45.89
N PRO A 397 11.52 16.00 -44.78
CA PRO A 397 10.36 15.16 -44.51
C PRO A 397 9.12 15.99 -44.17
N ALA A 398 7.96 15.44 -44.51
CA ALA A 398 6.66 16.00 -44.13
C ALA A 398 6.35 15.76 -42.65
N GLY A 399 5.59 16.69 -42.06
CA GLY A 399 5.02 16.55 -40.71
C GLY A 399 3.49 16.69 -40.73
N THR A 400 2.82 16.11 -39.73
CA THR A 400 1.36 16.15 -39.57
C THR A 400 0.91 17.23 -38.57
N SER A 401 -0.32 17.72 -38.72
CA SER A 401 -0.97 18.61 -37.74
C SER A 401 -1.68 17.85 -36.62
N THR A 402 -1.81 16.53 -36.71
CA THR A 402 -2.37 15.70 -35.63
C THR A 402 -1.45 15.74 -34.41
N GLY A 403 -1.97 16.14 -33.25
CA GLY A 403 -1.21 16.29 -32.01
C GLY A 403 -0.20 17.44 -32.01
N GLN A 404 -0.23 18.35 -32.99
CA GLN A 404 0.73 19.46 -33.03
C GLN A 404 0.54 20.43 -31.87
N VAL A 405 1.63 21.07 -31.45
CA VAL A 405 1.63 21.98 -30.29
C VAL A 405 2.24 23.30 -30.71
N ILE A 406 1.59 24.41 -30.33
CA ILE A 406 2.02 25.77 -30.68
C ILE A 406 2.42 26.51 -29.41
N ASN A 407 3.58 27.16 -29.44
CA ASN A 407 4.00 28.11 -28.41
C ASN A 407 4.31 29.47 -29.05
N THR A 408 3.61 30.52 -28.62
CA THR A 408 3.76 31.89 -29.13
C THR A 408 4.81 32.71 -28.39
N ALA A 409 5.39 32.16 -27.31
CA ALA A 409 6.33 32.87 -26.47
C ALA A 409 7.53 33.39 -27.26
N ALA A 410 7.97 34.58 -26.87
CA ALA A 410 9.09 35.25 -27.47
C ALA A 410 10.22 35.45 -26.45
N LYS A 411 11.35 34.76 -26.64
CA LYS A 411 12.51 34.79 -25.73
C LYS A 411 13.82 35.07 -26.48
N GLY A 412 14.75 35.75 -25.84
CA GLY A 412 16.10 36.01 -26.38
C GLY A 412 16.22 37.22 -27.30
N TYR A 413 15.28 38.17 -27.30
CA TYR A 413 15.36 39.36 -28.15
C TYR A 413 16.25 40.47 -27.57
N SER A 414 16.17 40.69 -26.26
CA SER A 414 16.87 41.80 -25.58
C SER A 414 17.01 41.53 -24.08
N SER A 415 17.65 42.43 -23.33
CA SER A 415 17.71 42.35 -21.87
C SER A 415 16.33 42.38 -21.19
N ASP A 416 15.37 43.10 -21.77
CA ASP A 416 13.98 43.15 -21.28
C ASP A 416 13.16 41.92 -21.70
N CYS A 417 13.72 41.12 -22.62
CA CYS A 417 13.12 39.93 -23.20
C CYS A 417 14.15 38.80 -23.22
N PRO A 418 14.61 38.36 -22.03
CA PRO A 418 15.78 37.52 -21.90
C PRO A 418 15.58 36.16 -22.57
N ALA A 419 16.70 35.48 -22.83
CA ALA A 419 16.73 34.09 -23.22
C ALA A 419 15.99 33.21 -22.19
N GLY A 420 15.47 32.07 -22.63
CA GLY A 420 14.80 31.13 -21.74
C GLY A 420 14.12 29.98 -22.47
N THR A 421 13.66 29.02 -21.68
CA THR A 421 13.03 27.80 -22.17
C THR A 421 11.61 28.05 -22.67
N MET A 422 11.32 27.51 -23.85
CA MET A 422 9.98 27.35 -24.40
C MET A 422 9.56 25.89 -24.22
N ASN A 423 8.46 25.69 -23.51
CA ASN A 423 7.90 24.38 -23.19
C ASN A 423 6.78 24.02 -24.16
N PHE A 424 6.75 22.76 -24.58
CA PHE A 424 5.72 22.20 -25.46
C PHE A 424 5.23 20.89 -24.85
N ASP A 425 3.95 20.89 -24.45
CA ASP A 425 3.23 19.70 -24.01
C ASP A 425 2.80 18.91 -25.26
N ILE A 426 3.51 17.80 -25.54
CA ILE A 426 3.38 16.99 -26.75
C ILE A 426 2.75 15.61 -26.46
N ASP A 427 1.86 15.54 -25.47
CA ASP A 427 1.25 14.29 -24.98
C ASP A 427 0.69 13.43 -26.10
N ASP A 428 -0.13 14.03 -26.98
CA ASP A 428 -0.75 13.36 -28.12
C ASP A 428 0.28 12.74 -29.09
N ILE A 429 1.45 13.36 -29.24
CA ILE A 429 2.52 12.87 -30.14
C ILE A 429 3.20 11.66 -29.50
N VAL A 430 3.55 11.76 -28.21
CA VAL A 430 4.25 10.69 -27.49
C VAL A 430 3.31 9.51 -27.24
N GLN A 431 2.05 9.75 -26.89
CA GLN A 431 1.03 8.69 -26.77
C GLN A 431 0.84 7.95 -28.09
N ALA A 432 0.82 8.66 -29.22
CA ALA A 432 0.74 7.99 -30.52
C ALA A 432 1.92 7.04 -30.78
N TRP A 433 3.13 7.38 -30.31
CA TRP A 433 4.30 6.50 -30.37
C TRP A 433 4.19 5.32 -29.39
N ALA A 434 3.74 5.57 -28.15
CA ALA A 434 3.45 4.53 -27.16
C ALA A 434 2.44 3.49 -27.69
N ASP A 435 1.41 3.95 -28.42
CA ASP A 435 0.38 3.13 -29.08
C ASP A 435 0.90 2.35 -30.31
N GLY A 436 2.17 2.50 -30.67
CA GLY A 436 2.83 1.74 -31.74
C GLY A 436 2.99 2.48 -33.07
N THR A 437 2.71 3.79 -33.14
CA THR A 437 3.06 4.57 -34.33
C THR A 437 4.58 4.72 -34.43
N THR A 438 5.14 4.52 -35.63
CA THR A 438 6.59 4.66 -35.83
C THR A 438 7.09 6.06 -35.47
N ASN A 439 8.12 6.13 -34.61
CA ASN A 439 8.81 7.36 -34.25
C ASN A 439 9.83 7.77 -35.33
N TYR A 440 9.42 8.72 -36.18
CA TYR A 440 10.31 9.42 -37.12
C TYR A 440 10.85 10.75 -36.57
N GLY A 441 10.58 11.12 -35.32
CA GLY A 441 11.02 12.37 -34.72
C GLY A 441 10.06 13.55 -34.89
N LEU A 442 10.56 14.74 -34.57
CA LEU A 442 9.83 15.99 -34.45
C LEU A 442 10.34 17.02 -35.45
N LEU A 443 9.40 17.77 -36.04
CA LEU A 443 9.64 18.95 -36.86
C LEU A 443 9.29 20.21 -36.06
N VAL A 444 10.26 21.10 -35.89
CA VAL A 444 10.10 22.42 -35.27
C VAL A 444 10.17 23.49 -36.34
N ARG A 445 9.12 24.31 -36.46
CA ARG A 445 9.01 25.35 -37.50
C ARG A 445 8.15 26.52 -37.05
N GLY A 446 8.19 27.63 -37.78
CA GLY A 446 7.19 28.70 -37.62
C GLY A 446 5.79 28.22 -38.01
N VAL A 447 4.77 28.66 -37.27
CA VAL A 447 3.35 28.46 -37.61
C VAL A 447 3.05 29.08 -38.97
N SER A 448 3.45 30.35 -39.15
CA SER A 448 3.47 31.04 -40.44
C SER A 448 4.91 31.28 -40.89
N GLU A 449 5.28 30.72 -42.04
CA GLU A 449 6.60 30.93 -42.67
C GLU A 449 6.67 32.23 -43.49
N THR A 450 5.72 33.15 -43.28
CA THR A 450 5.76 34.51 -43.81
C THR A 450 5.64 35.57 -42.70
N ASP A 451 5.62 35.15 -41.44
CA ASP A 451 5.53 36.04 -40.28
C ASP A 451 6.93 36.25 -39.67
N SER A 452 7.49 37.44 -39.88
CA SER A 452 8.82 37.84 -39.43
C SER A 452 9.05 37.79 -37.91
N TYR A 453 7.99 37.65 -37.10
CA TYR A 453 8.11 37.51 -35.64
C TYR A 453 8.31 36.06 -35.20
N THR A 454 8.40 35.10 -36.13
CA THR A 454 8.53 33.67 -35.80
C THR A 454 9.96 33.16 -35.76
N TRP A 455 10.96 33.98 -36.13
CA TRP A 455 12.35 33.55 -36.11
C TRP A 455 12.88 33.36 -34.68
N ARG A 456 13.23 32.11 -34.36
CA ARG A 456 13.80 31.68 -33.08
C ARG A 456 15.05 30.85 -33.33
N ARG A 457 16.04 31.02 -32.46
CA ARG A 457 17.25 30.21 -32.40
C ARG A 457 17.30 29.53 -31.03
N PHE A 458 17.35 28.21 -31.05
CA PHE A 458 17.40 27.37 -29.86
C PHE A 458 18.79 26.76 -29.71
N ARG A 459 19.17 26.33 -28.51
CA ARG A 459 20.33 25.43 -28.36
C ARG A 459 19.99 24.04 -28.93
N SER A 460 20.98 23.41 -29.55
CA SER A 460 20.90 22.03 -30.04
C SER A 460 21.50 21.05 -29.03
N ALA A 461 21.47 19.75 -29.36
CA ALA A 461 22.16 18.70 -28.62
C ALA A 461 23.68 18.91 -28.53
N ASN A 462 24.28 19.59 -29.50
CA ASN A 462 25.72 19.88 -29.56
C ASN A 462 26.16 20.97 -28.58
N TYR A 463 25.24 21.78 -28.05
CA TYR A 463 25.60 22.76 -27.04
C TYR A 463 25.85 22.07 -25.69
N VAL A 464 26.91 22.47 -24.99
CA VAL A 464 27.25 21.96 -23.65
C VAL A 464 27.01 23.08 -22.64
N SER A 465 25.99 22.91 -21.80
CA SER A 465 25.77 23.83 -20.65
C SER A 465 26.58 23.44 -19.41
N GLY A 466 27.01 22.17 -19.33
CA GLY A 466 27.64 21.55 -18.17
C GLY A 466 26.65 20.96 -17.15
N ASP A 467 25.37 21.35 -17.19
CA ASP A 467 24.33 20.85 -16.28
C ASP A 467 23.07 20.34 -17.00
N GLY A 468 23.08 20.31 -18.34
CA GLY A 468 21.96 19.88 -19.18
C GLY A 468 20.78 20.87 -19.20
N SER A 469 20.93 22.10 -18.68
CA SER A 469 19.81 23.03 -18.49
C SER A 469 19.28 23.66 -19.78
N THR A 470 20.06 23.63 -20.87
CA THR A 470 19.71 24.35 -22.12
C THR A 470 19.55 23.45 -23.33
N GLU A 471 20.09 22.24 -23.26
CA GLU A 471 19.99 21.21 -24.26
C GLU A 471 18.52 20.79 -24.46
N PRO A 472 18.10 20.48 -25.71
CA PRO A 472 16.77 19.95 -25.96
C PRO A 472 16.51 18.69 -25.14
N HIS A 473 15.50 18.76 -24.27
CA HIS A 473 15.09 17.62 -23.45
C HIS A 473 13.58 17.44 -23.45
N LEU A 474 13.17 16.18 -23.39
CA LEU A 474 11.80 15.72 -23.30
C LEU A 474 11.63 15.01 -21.96
N THR A 475 10.85 15.61 -21.08
CA THR A 475 10.36 14.95 -19.86
C THR A 475 9.06 14.21 -20.19
N VAL A 476 8.95 12.95 -19.79
CA VAL A 476 7.75 12.12 -19.99
C VAL A 476 7.37 11.48 -18.67
N THR A 477 6.17 11.77 -18.18
CA THR A 477 5.56 11.06 -17.05
C THR A 477 4.60 10.01 -17.58
N TYR A 478 4.75 8.77 -17.14
CA TYR A 478 4.03 7.62 -17.68
C TYR A 478 3.73 6.56 -16.62
N ASN A 479 2.76 5.70 -16.93
CA ASN A 479 2.33 4.59 -16.10
C ASN A 479 2.12 3.33 -16.95
N SER A 480 2.48 2.15 -16.44
CA SER A 480 2.23 0.89 -17.15
C SER A 480 0.78 0.47 -16.94
N TYR A 481 0.06 0.05 -18.00
CA TYR A 481 -1.28 -0.47 -17.79
C TYR A 481 -1.26 -1.81 -17.03
N PRO A 482 -2.05 -1.95 -15.94
CA PRO A 482 -2.15 -3.21 -15.23
C PRO A 482 -2.88 -4.24 -16.09
N LYS A 483 -2.66 -5.52 -15.81
CA LYS A 483 -3.25 -6.66 -16.52
C LYS A 483 -3.89 -7.63 -15.54
N THR A 484 -4.92 -8.34 -15.98
CA THR A 484 -5.58 -9.38 -15.18
C THR A 484 -5.88 -10.64 -16.00
N SER A 485 -5.92 -11.79 -15.32
CA SER A 485 -6.37 -13.06 -15.91
C SER A 485 -7.90 -13.13 -15.99
N SER A 486 -8.42 -14.11 -16.74
CA SER A 486 -9.84 -14.47 -16.65
C SER A 486 -10.22 -14.88 -15.21
N PRO A 487 -11.43 -14.53 -14.74
CA PRO A 487 -11.90 -14.94 -13.42
C PRO A 487 -12.04 -16.45 -13.28
N THR A 488 -11.57 -17.01 -12.17
CA THR A 488 -11.97 -18.31 -11.64
C THR A 488 -13.21 -18.15 -10.75
N LEU A 489 -14.04 -19.19 -10.66
CA LEU A 489 -15.30 -19.18 -9.90
C LEU A 489 -15.30 -20.39 -8.95
N ALA A 490 -15.57 -20.19 -7.67
CA ALA A 490 -15.64 -21.26 -6.68
C ALA A 490 -16.76 -21.00 -5.64
N PRO A 491 -17.42 -22.06 -5.09
CA PRO A 491 -17.38 -23.43 -5.56
C PRO A 491 -18.12 -23.57 -6.91
N SER A 492 -17.57 -24.41 -7.78
CA SER A 492 -18.17 -24.64 -9.09
C SER A 492 -17.81 -26.01 -9.66
N THR A 493 -18.70 -26.55 -10.49
CA THR A 493 -18.49 -27.74 -11.31
C THR A 493 -18.63 -27.39 -12.79
N THR A 494 -18.35 -28.35 -13.66
CA THR A 494 -18.50 -28.17 -15.11
C THR A 494 -19.35 -29.31 -15.67
N SER A 495 -20.45 -28.97 -16.34
CA SER A 495 -21.29 -29.93 -17.06
C SER A 495 -21.15 -29.70 -18.56
N GLY A 496 -20.41 -30.58 -19.25
CA GLY A 496 -20.06 -30.36 -20.65
C GLY A 496 -19.16 -29.14 -20.83
N THR A 497 -19.65 -28.09 -21.51
CA THR A 497 -18.96 -26.79 -21.67
C THR A 497 -19.48 -25.71 -20.73
N GLU A 498 -20.52 -26.02 -19.95
CA GLU A 498 -21.19 -25.07 -19.07
C GLU A 498 -20.57 -25.11 -17.68
N LYS A 499 -20.22 -23.93 -17.16
CA LYS A 499 -19.72 -23.76 -15.81
C LYS A 499 -20.92 -23.58 -14.87
N ILE A 500 -21.01 -24.41 -13.84
CA ILE A 500 -22.11 -24.37 -12.86
C ILE A 500 -21.53 -23.93 -11.53
N VAL A 501 -21.99 -22.80 -11.01
CA VAL A 501 -21.67 -22.30 -9.67
C VAL A 501 -22.67 -22.88 -8.68
N THR A 502 -22.16 -23.52 -7.63
CA THR A 502 -22.98 -24.31 -6.69
C THR A 502 -23.27 -23.60 -5.38
N ALA A 503 -23.04 -22.28 -5.30
CA ALA A 503 -23.33 -21.44 -4.14
C ALA A 503 -23.96 -20.11 -4.58
N LEU A 504 -24.79 -19.53 -3.71
CA LEU A 504 -25.39 -18.21 -3.96
C LEU A 504 -24.43 -17.05 -3.64
N THR A 505 -23.39 -17.32 -2.85
CA THR A 505 -22.33 -16.38 -2.47
C THR A 505 -20.95 -16.93 -2.87
N PRO A 506 -20.70 -17.16 -4.18
CA PRO A 506 -19.42 -17.71 -4.63
C PRO A 506 -18.28 -16.70 -4.48
N VAL A 507 -17.06 -17.20 -4.56
CA VAL A 507 -15.82 -16.42 -4.69
C VAL A 507 -15.38 -16.39 -6.15
N PHE A 508 -15.09 -15.18 -6.63
CA PHE A 508 -14.44 -14.94 -7.91
C PHE A 508 -12.99 -14.56 -7.67
N SER A 509 -12.04 -15.10 -8.41
CA SER A 509 -10.63 -14.73 -8.25
C SER A 509 -9.95 -14.53 -9.60
N ALA A 510 -9.05 -13.56 -9.69
CA ALA A 510 -8.29 -13.30 -10.88
C ALA A 510 -6.89 -12.80 -10.48
N LYS A 511 -5.88 -13.27 -11.21
CA LYS A 511 -4.52 -12.82 -11.08
C LYS A 511 -4.39 -11.40 -11.61
N VAL A 512 -3.67 -10.54 -10.91
CA VAL A 512 -3.29 -9.21 -11.38
C VAL A 512 -1.78 -9.14 -11.57
N THR A 513 -1.34 -8.44 -12.60
CA THR A 513 0.08 -8.19 -12.88
C THR A 513 0.24 -6.77 -13.39
N ASP A 514 1.23 -6.09 -12.87
CA ASP A 514 1.70 -4.80 -13.33
C ASP A 514 3.19 -4.88 -13.67
N ALA A 515 3.61 -4.18 -14.72
CA ALA A 515 5.01 -4.10 -15.13
C ALA A 515 5.81 -3.15 -14.24
N ASP A 516 5.14 -2.22 -13.55
CA ASP A 516 5.76 -1.31 -12.63
C ASP A 516 6.21 -2.09 -11.38
N SER A 517 7.54 -2.24 -11.22
CA SER A 517 8.15 -3.01 -10.12
C SER A 517 7.61 -2.56 -8.77
N GLY A 518 7.09 -3.47 -7.94
CA GLY A 518 6.55 -3.13 -6.61
C GLY A 518 5.17 -2.46 -6.63
N ALA A 519 4.53 -2.31 -7.78
CA ALA A 519 3.15 -1.82 -7.88
C ALA A 519 2.17 -2.80 -7.22
N LYS A 520 1.12 -2.20 -6.63
CA LYS A 520 -0.05 -2.92 -6.14
C LYS A 520 -1.21 -2.65 -7.08
N ALA A 521 -2.01 -3.67 -7.34
CA ALA A 521 -3.19 -3.55 -8.16
C ALA A 521 -4.34 -4.36 -7.57
N ARG A 522 -5.56 -3.99 -7.93
CA ARG A 522 -6.79 -4.69 -7.59
C ARG A 522 -7.53 -5.11 -8.85
N VAL A 523 -8.52 -6.00 -8.70
CA VAL A 523 -9.39 -6.40 -9.80
C VAL A 523 -10.80 -5.90 -9.57
N GLN A 524 -11.38 -5.28 -10.59
CA GLN A 524 -12.80 -4.99 -10.65
C GLN A 524 -13.52 -6.09 -11.42
N TYR A 525 -14.53 -6.67 -10.81
CA TYR A 525 -15.41 -7.68 -11.41
C TYR A 525 -16.74 -7.06 -11.81
N ALA A 526 -17.28 -7.49 -12.94
CA ALA A 526 -18.63 -7.14 -13.38
C ALA A 526 -19.42 -8.42 -13.69
N ILE A 527 -20.57 -8.57 -13.04
CA ILE A 527 -21.53 -9.66 -13.23
C ILE A 527 -22.82 -9.08 -13.80
N GLU A 528 -23.32 -9.68 -14.86
CA GLU A 528 -24.54 -9.27 -15.56
C GLU A 528 -25.37 -10.49 -15.97
N PRO A 529 -26.67 -10.32 -16.29
CA PRO A 529 -27.48 -11.37 -16.86
C PRO A 529 -26.90 -11.80 -18.22
N ASP A 530 -26.91 -13.11 -18.52
CA ASP A 530 -26.59 -13.57 -19.86
C ASP A 530 -27.73 -13.13 -20.82
N PRO A 531 -27.44 -12.27 -21.83
CA PRO A 531 -28.46 -11.80 -22.76
C PRO A 531 -29.09 -12.90 -23.62
N VAL A 532 -28.48 -14.08 -23.71
CA VAL A 532 -29.04 -15.24 -24.41
C VAL A 532 -30.30 -15.76 -23.70
N TYR A 533 -30.33 -15.69 -22.36
CA TYR A 533 -31.41 -16.25 -21.54
C TYR A 533 -32.32 -15.15 -20.98
N ALA A 534 -31.74 -14.05 -20.49
CA ALA A 534 -32.44 -12.91 -19.89
C ALA A 534 -33.48 -13.31 -18.82
N ASP A 535 -33.13 -14.31 -18.01
CA ASP A 535 -33.97 -14.88 -16.94
C ASP A 535 -33.83 -14.13 -15.59
N THR A 536 -32.93 -13.15 -15.52
CA THR A 536 -32.69 -12.31 -14.34
C THR A 536 -32.34 -10.87 -14.72
N THR A 537 -32.45 -9.94 -13.75
CA THR A 537 -31.98 -8.55 -13.86
C THR A 537 -30.82 -8.26 -12.89
N TYR A 538 -30.22 -9.29 -12.32
CA TYR A 538 -29.13 -9.15 -11.35
C TYR A 538 -27.90 -8.51 -12.00
N SER A 539 -27.32 -7.51 -11.33
CA SER A 539 -26.06 -6.89 -11.74
C SER A 539 -25.21 -6.55 -10.53
N LEU A 540 -23.92 -6.85 -10.59
CA LEU A 540 -22.96 -6.50 -9.56
C LEU A 540 -21.68 -5.98 -10.22
N THR A 541 -21.15 -4.85 -9.75
CA THR A 541 -19.80 -4.40 -10.09
C THR A 541 -19.10 -4.02 -8.81
N LYS A 542 -18.01 -4.70 -8.48
CA LYS A 542 -17.28 -4.54 -7.22
C LYS A 542 -15.78 -4.74 -7.46
N SER A 543 -14.97 -4.03 -6.71
CA SER A 543 -13.51 -4.15 -6.76
C SER A 543 -13.02 -4.92 -5.54
N SER A 544 -11.96 -5.70 -5.73
CA SER A 544 -11.24 -6.38 -4.65
C SER A 544 -10.23 -5.45 -3.98
N ALA A 545 -9.53 -5.95 -2.95
CA ALA A 545 -8.44 -5.26 -2.29
C ALA A 545 -7.18 -5.17 -3.18
N TYR A 546 -6.26 -4.25 -2.84
CA TYR A 546 -4.98 -4.10 -3.53
C TYR A 546 -3.99 -5.18 -3.12
N VAL A 547 -3.53 -5.97 -4.08
CA VAL A 547 -2.49 -7.00 -3.90
C VAL A 547 -1.23 -6.64 -4.69
N SER A 548 -0.10 -7.24 -4.31
CA SER A 548 1.15 -7.05 -5.06
C SER A 548 1.05 -7.65 -6.47
N SER A 549 1.72 -7.05 -7.44
CA SER A 549 1.82 -7.59 -8.81
C SER A 549 2.19 -9.08 -8.79
N GLY A 550 1.46 -9.88 -9.57
CA GLY A 550 1.65 -11.33 -9.66
C GLY A 550 0.81 -12.16 -8.69
N LYS A 551 -0.10 -11.54 -7.92
CA LYS A 551 -1.01 -12.22 -7.00
C LYS A 551 -2.43 -12.31 -7.53
N ALA A 552 -3.15 -13.34 -7.10
CA ALA A 552 -4.60 -13.41 -7.28
C ALA A 552 -5.33 -12.61 -6.20
N THR A 553 -6.48 -12.05 -6.56
CA THR A 553 -7.27 -11.25 -5.63
C THR A 553 -8.73 -11.71 -5.68
N PRO A 554 -9.29 -12.20 -4.56
CA PRO A 554 -10.60 -12.79 -4.53
C PRO A 554 -11.67 -11.69 -4.37
N LEU A 555 -12.89 -12.02 -4.78
CA LEU A 555 -14.09 -11.26 -4.55
C LEU A 555 -15.23 -12.21 -4.17
N THR A 556 -15.70 -12.14 -2.94
CA THR A 556 -16.87 -12.87 -2.46
C THR A 556 -18.16 -12.12 -2.81
N VAL A 557 -19.15 -12.83 -3.35
CA VAL A 557 -20.48 -12.23 -3.56
C VAL A 557 -21.15 -11.98 -2.21
N PRO A 558 -21.57 -10.74 -1.88
CA PRO A 558 -22.15 -10.43 -0.58
C PRO A 558 -23.45 -11.18 -0.30
N SER A 559 -23.63 -11.63 0.95
CA SER A 559 -24.88 -12.26 1.42
C SER A 559 -26.09 -11.31 1.42
N SER A 560 -25.86 -10.00 1.39
CA SER A 560 -26.90 -8.97 1.24
C SER A 560 -27.45 -8.87 -0.19
N THR A 561 -26.69 -9.35 -1.19
CA THR A 561 -27.06 -9.37 -2.61
C THR A 561 -26.64 -10.69 -3.27
N PRO A 562 -27.16 -11.84 -2.78
CA PRO A 562 -26.75 -13.15 -3.26
C PRO A 562 -27.16 -13.35 -4.73
N LEU A 563 -26.44 -14.22 -5.43
CA LEU A 563 -26.80 -14.59 -6.80
C LEU A 563 -28.16 -15.32 -6.80
N PRO A 564 -29.03 -15.05 -7.80
CA PRO A 564 -30.30 -15.76 -7.91
C PRO A 564 -30.11 -17.20 -8.41
N ASP A 565 -30.58 -18.18 -7.65
CA ASP A 565 -30.54 -19.59 -8.00
C ASP A 565 -31.30 -19.90 -9.30
N GLY A 566 -30.80 -20.84 -10.08
CA GLY A 566 -31.38 -21.29 -11.35
C GLY A 566 -31.24 -20.31 -12.53
N THR A 567 -30.36 -19.30 -12.42
CA THR A 567 -30.23 -18.24 -13.44
C THR A 567 -28.91 -18.30 -14.21
N HIS A 568 -28.90 -17.72 -15.41
CA HIS A 568 -27.72 -17.66 -16.28
C HIS A 568 -27.09 -16.27 -16.22
N LEU A 569 -25.84 -16.24 -15.77
CA LEU A 569 -25.06 -15.02 -15.57
C LEU A 569 -23.78 -15.07 -16.39
N ARG A 570 -23.14 -13.92 -16.52
CA ARG A 570 -21.81 -13.79 -17.09
C ARG A 570 -20.94 -12.87 -16.26
N ILE A 571 -19.65 -13.17 -16.20
CA ILE A 571 -18.64 -12.42 -15.45
C ILE A 571 -17.47 -12.00 -16.34
N ARG A 572 -16.87 -10.86 -16.02
CA ARG A 572 -15.57 -10.39 -16.55
C ARG A 572 -14.82 -9.59 -15.49
N ALA A 573 -13.52 -9.41 -15.69
CA ALA A 573 -12.63 -8.68 -14.81
C ALA A 573 -11.83 -7.59 -15.56
N ARG A 574 -11.37 -6.57 -14.85
CA ARG A 574 -10.33 -5.63 -15.29
C ARG A 574 -9.45 -5.24 -14.10
N ALA A 575 -8.18 -4.94 -14.33
CA ALA A 575 -7.28 -4.52 -13.26
C ALA A 575 -7.33 -3.00 -13.04
N TYR A 576 -6.91 -2.54 -11.87
CA TYR A 576 -6.67 -1.14 -11.52
C TYR A 576 -5.49 -1.01 -10.56
N ASP A 577 -4.51 -0.17 -10.84
CA ASP A 577 -3.27 0.00 -10.07
C ASP A 577 -3.26 1.26 -9.16
N GLY A 578 -4.31 2.08 -9.23
CA GLY A 578 -4.39 3.37 -8.54
C GLY A 578 -4.31 4.58 -9.48
N THR A 579 -3.80 4.37 -10.70
CA THR A 579 -3.70 5.36 -11.76
C THR A 579 -4.62 4.96 -12.91
N ASP A 580 -4.40 3.77 -13.47
CA ASP A 580 -5.03 3.28 -14.69
C ASP A 580 -5.82 1.98 -14.50
N TYR A 581 -6.86 1.85 -15.31
CA TYR A 581 -7.48 0.55 -15.54
C TYR A 581 -6.74 -0.21 -16.64
N SER A 582 -6.81 -1.54 -16.60
CA SER A 582 -6.39 -2.34 -17.74
C SER A 582 -7.11 -1.89 -19.02
N THR A 583 -6.37 -1.79 -20.13
CA THR A 583 -6.86 -1.24 -21.41
C THR A 583 -8.13 -1.92 -21.94
N ALA A 584 -8.38 -3.16 -21.53
CA ALA A 584 -9.62 -3.87 -21.80
C ALA A 584 -10.09 -4.66 -20.58
N TRP A 585 -11.40 -4.94 -20.57
CA TRP A 585 -11.96 -6.01 -19.75
C TRP A 585 -11.60 -7.37 -20.34
N THR A 586 -11.55 -8.41 -19.50
CA THR A 586 -11.50 -9.79 -19.96
C THR A 586 -12.74 -10.12 -20.80
N SER A 587 -12.63 -11.17 -21.62
CA SER A 587 -13.81 -11.73 -22.30
C SER A 587 -14.87 -12.18 -21.29
N TRP A 588 -16.13 -12.07 -21.68
CA TRP A 588 -17.24 -12.59 -20.89
C TRP A 588 -17.14 -14.10 -20.72
N GLN A 589 -17.25 -14.57 -19.48
CA GLN A 589 -17.38 -15.98 -19.13
C GLN A 589 -18.80 -16.22 -18.61
N THR A 590 -19.53 -17.15 -19.22
CA THR A 590 -20.89 -17.51 -18.80
C THR A 590 -20.87 -18.61 -17.74
N PHE A 591 -21.83 -18.56 -16.82
CA PHE A 591 -22.05 -19.59 -15.81
C PHE A 591 -23.51 -19.63 -15.38
N THR A 592 -23.91 -20.78 -14.84
CA THR A 592 -25.26 -21.00 -14.31
C THR A 592 -25.16 -21.18 -12.80
N VAL A 593 -26.05 -20.52 -12.06
CA VAL A 593 -26.15 -20.72 -10.61
C VAL A 593 -27.12 -21.88 -10.39
N ASP A 594 -26.64 -22.99 -9.85
CA ASP A 594 -27.46 -24.15 -9.53
C ASP A 594 -26.94 -24.79 -8.24
N THR A 595 -27.58 -24.43 -7.13
CA THR A 595 -27.27 -24.99 -5.80
C THR A 595 -27.74 -26.44 -5.64
N GLY A 596 -28.62 -26.93 -6.51
CA GLY A 596 -29.11 -28.33 -6.52
C GLY A 596 -28.22 -29.29 -7.30
N ALA A 597 -27.22 -28.80 -8.04
CA ALA A 597 -26.31 -29.62 -8.85
C ALA A 597 -25.42 -30.59 -8.03
N LEU A 598 -25.42 -30.50 -6.69
CA LEU A 598 -24.66 -31.37 -5.76
C LEU A 598 -25.46 -32.57 -5.21
N ASP A 599 -26.66 -32.87 -5.71
CA ASP A 599 -27.60 -33.87 -5.16
C ASP A 599 -27.13 -35.36 -5.14
N ILE A 600 -25.88 -35.71 -5.44
CA ILE A 600 -25.36 -37.08 -5.30
C ILE A 600 -24.47 -37.21 -4.05
N PRO A 601 -24.92 -37.92 -3.00
CA PRO A 601 -24.09 -38.18 -1.82
C PRO A 601 -22.80 -38.96 -2.13
N ASP A 602 -21.79 -38.81 -1.29
CA ASP A 602 -20.55 -39.59 -1.38
C ASP A 602 -20.80 -41.07 -1.06
N VAL A 603 -19.95 -41.95 -1.61
CA VAL A 603 -19.98 -43.37 -1.25
C VAL A 603 -19.57 -43.53 0.22
N PRO A 604 -20.36 -44.22 1.08
CA PRO A 604 -20.08 -44.30 2.51
C PRO A 604 -18.67 -44.84 2.83
N SER A 605 -18.03 -44.21 3.81
CA SER A 605 -16.66 -44.49 4.23
C SER A 605 -16.59 -44.99 5.69
N ASP A 606 -15.40 -45.43 6.12
CA ASP A 606 -15.13 -45.97 7.46
C ASP A 606 -16.19 -46.96 8.01
N LEU A 607 -16.45 -48.01 7.20
CA LEU A 607 -17.36 -49.09 7.56
C LEU A 607 -16.84 -49.88 8.77
N ARG A 608 -17.62 -49.90 9.85
CA ARG A 608 -17.33 -50.66 11.08
C ARG A 608 -18.51 -51.53 11.48
N THR A 609 -18.19 -52.66 12.10
CA THR A 609 -19.17 -53.52 12.76
C THR A 609 -18.82 -53.59 14.24
N GLY A 610 -19.80 -53.35 15.10
CA GLY A 610 -19.69 -53.47 16.56
C GLY A 610 -20.76 -54.39 17.13
N ALA A 611 -20.70 -54.69 18.42
CA ALA A 611 -21.64 -55.58 19.10
C ALA A 611 -21.77 -56.97 18.44
N VAL A 612 -20.68 -57.49 17.86
CA VAL A 612 -20.67 -58.82 17.21
C VAL A 612 -20.85 -59.95 18.22
N GLU A 613 -20.65 -59.62 19.48
CA GLU A 613 -20.93 -60.41 20.67
C GLU A 613 -22.40 -60.40 21.12
N THR A 614 -23.31 -59.87 20.29
CA THR A 614 -24.77 -59.89 20.53
C THR A 614 -25.48 -60.49 19.32
N SER A 615 -26.72 -60.98 19.46
CA SER A 615 -27.50 -61.49 18.31
C SER A 615 -27.92 -60.39 17.32
N THR A 616 -27.68 -59.12 17.67
CA THR A 616 -28.07 -57.91 16.93
C THR A 616 -26.89 -56.95 16.75
N PRO A 617 -25.85 -57.32 15.98
CA PRO A 617 -24.68 -56.49 15.78
C PRO A 617 -25.01 -55.15 15.12
N LEU A 618 -24.17 -54.14 15.34
CA LEU A 618 -24.32 -52.80 14.81
C LEU A 618 -23.48 -52.62 13.55
N LEU A 619 -24.10 -52.25 12.43
CA LEU A 619 -23.43 -51.88 11.18
C LEU A 619 -23.34 -50.35 11.13
N THR A 620 -22.15 -49.79 10.97
CA THR A 620 -21.98 -48.32 10.96
C THR A 620 -21.12 -47.87 9.79
N ALA A 621 -21.45 -46.72 9.21
CA ALA A 621 -20.67 -46.07 8.17
C ALA A 621 -20.76 -44.55 8.32
N VAL A 622 -19.73 -43.83 7.90
CA VAL A 622 -19.78 -42.38 7.78
C VAL A 622 -20.40 -42.04 6.43
N VAL A 623 -21.42 -41.17 6.45
CA VAL A 623 -22.14 -40.73 5.25
C VAL A 623 -22.02 -39.22 5.09
N THR A 624 -21.79 -38.77 3.87
CA THR A 624 -21.51 -37.36 3.57
C THR A 624 -22.25 -36.95 2.31
N ALA A 625 -22.92 -35.80 2.37
CA ALA A 625 -23.46 -35.08 1.23
C ALA A 625 -23.27 -33.58 1.49
N LEU A 626 -22.42 -32.91 0.71
CA LEU A 626 -22.10 -31.51 0.93
C LEU A 626 -23.35 -30.63 0.70
N GLY A 627 -23.62 -29.72 1.64
CA GLY A 627 -24.78 -28.80 1.57
C GLY A 627 -26.13 -29.40 1.98
N GLN A 628 -26.16 -30.60 2.58
CA GLN A 628 -27.39 -31.24 3.05
C GLN A 628 -27.35 -31.44 4.56
N ASP A 629 -28.45 -31.11 5.24
CA ASP A 629 -28.56 -31.24 6.70
C ASP A 629 -28.61 -32.71 7.13
N ASP A 630 -29.36 -33.55 6.39
CA ASP A 630 -29.61 -34.96 6.72
C ASP A 630 -29.24 -35.90 5.57
N VAL A 631 -28.55 -37.00 5.88
CA VAL A 631 -28.15 -38.04 4.91
C VAL A 631 -28.63 -39.42 5.38
N GLU A 632 -29.36 -40.13 4.52
CA GLU A 632 -29.85 -41.49 4.80
C GLU A 632 -28.83 -42.56 4.36
N ALA A 633 -28.35 -43.38 5.29
CA ALA A 633 -27.58 -44.57 4.99
C ALA A 633 -28.49 -45.80 4.79
N GLN A 634 -28.37 -46.50 3.67
CA GLN A 634 -29.08 -47.75 3.38
C GLN A 634 -28.13 -48.95 3.40
N TYR A 635 -28.47 -50.00 4.15
CA TYR A 635 -27.61 -51.15 4.38
C TYR A 635 -28.12 -52.41 3.68
N VAL A 636 -27.22 -53.26 3.18
CA VAL A 636 -27.56 -54.60 2.66
C VAL A 636 -26.61 -55.63 3.24
N LEU A 637 -27.16 -56.73 3.75
CA LEU A 637 -26.42 -57.81 4.40
C LEU A 637 -26.49 -59.10 3.57
N TYR A 638 -25.41 -59.87 3.57
CA TYR A 638 -25.24 -61.11 2.84
C TYR A 638 -24.66 -62.20 3.74
N ASN A 639 -25.08 -63.45 3.53
CA ASN A 639 -24.46 -64.61 4.17
C ASN A 639 -23.16 -65.03 3.46
N SER A 640 -22.49 -66.04 4.00
CA SER A 640 -21.24 -66.60 3.46
C SER A 640 -21.35 -67.19 2.03
N ALA A 641 -22.56 -67.46 1.54
CA ALA A 641 -22.82 -67.87 0.15
C ALA A 641 -23.06 -66.69 -0.81
N GLY A 642 -23.01 -65.45 -0.31
CA GLY A 642 -23.28 -64.24 -1.09
C GLY A 642 -24.76 -63.96 -1.33
N THR A 643 -25.67 -64.67 -0.63
CA THR A 643 -27.12 -64.44 -0.72
C THR A 643 -27.53 -63.36 0.28
N VAL A 644 -28.42 -62.45 -0.13
CA VAL A 644 -28.98 -61.41 0.75
C VAL A 644 -29.70 -62.04 1.95
N VAL A 645 -29.47 -61.49 3.14
CA VAL A 645 -30.07 -61.90 4.42
C VAL A 645 -30.94 -60.76 4.93
N GLY A 646 -32.22 -61.05 5.21
CA GLY A 646 -33.22 -60.04 5.55
C GLY A 646 -33.75 -59.29 4.33
N ASP A 647 -34.35 -58.13 4.57
CA ASP A 647 -34.83 -57.23 3.52
C ASP A 647 -33.68 -56.48 2.83
N SER A 648 -33.95 -55.87 1.67
CA SER A 648 -32.98 -55.07 0.92
C SER A 648 -33.60 -53.74 0.46
N PRO A 649 -33.27 -52.61 1.09
CA PRO A 649 -32.30 -52.48 2.19
C PRO A 649 -32.77 -53.17 3.48
N LEU A 650 -31.83 -53.65 4.28
CA LEU A 650 -32.05 -54.28 5.59
C LEU A 650 -32.67 -53.30 6.58
N GLY A 651 -32.31 -52.02 6.42
CA GLY A 651 -32.80 -50.89 7.20
C GLY A 651 -32.09 -49.61 6.75
N THR A 652 -32.55 -48.47 7.26
CA THR A 652 -31.97 -47.17 7.01
C THR A 652 -31.67 -46.42 8.30
N ALA A 653 -30.73 -45.48 8.25
CA ALA A 653 -30.41 -44.58 9.37
C ALA A 653 -30.07 -43.20 8.83
N THR A 654 -30.72 -42.16 9.36
CA THR A 654 -30.51 -40.76 8.97
C THR A 654 -29.70 -40.06 10.03
N VAL A 655 -28.65 -39.36 9.62
CA VAL A 655 -27.75 -38.57 10.47
C VAL A 655 -27.33 -37.29 9.75
N ALA A 656 -26.72 -36.35 10.46
CA ALA A 656 -26.22 -35.16 9.81
C ALA A 656 -25.05 -35.49 8.85
N SER A 657 -24.86 -34.68 7.81
CA SER A 657 -23.78 -34.90 6.85
C SER A 657 -22.40 -34.90 7.53
N GLY A 658 -21.59 -35.93 7.24
CA GLY A 658 -20.29 -36.14 7.89
C GLY A 658 -20.35 -36.97 9.18
N GLU A 659 -21.55 -37.27 9.70
CA GLU A 659 -21.71 -38.09 10.89
C GLU A 659 -21.77 -39.59 10.59
N ARG A 660 -21.67 -40.39 11.67
CA ARG A 660 -21.72 -41.85 11.61
C ARG A 660 -23.15 -42.34 11.71
N ALA A 661 -23.69 -42.85 10.60
CA ALA A 661 -24.93 -43.60 10.61
C ALA A 661 -24.71 -44.99 11.19
N ALA A 662 -25.70 -45.49 11.96
CA ALA A 662 -25.64 -46.79 12.61
C ALA A 662 -26.98 -47.54 12.46
N LEU A 663 -26.92 -48.79 12.00
CA LEU A 663 -28.06 -49.69 11.90
C LEU A 663 -27.81 -50.94 12.76
N GLN A 664 -28.69 -51.18 13.73
CA GLN A 664 -28.70 -52.42 14.49
C GLN A 664 -29.36 -53.52 13.65
N VAL A 665 -28.66 -54.65 13.44
CA VAL A 665 -29.22 -55.78 12.67
C VAL A 665 -30.42 -56.34 13.43
N PRO A 666 -31.58 -56.52 12.77
CA PRO A 666 -32.77 -57.09 13.42
C PRO A 666 -32.51 -58.47 14.03
N ASP A 667 -33.09 -58.71 15.20
CA ASP A 667 -32.93 -59.97 15.93
C ASP A 667 -33.50 -61.16 15.15
N GLY A 668 -32.88 -62.34 15.35
CA GLY A 668 -33.28 -63.60 14.71
C GLY A 668 -32.85 -63.76 13.24
N LEU A 669 -32.13 -62.81 12.65
CA LEU A 669 -31.59 -62.92 11.28
C LEU A 669 -30.25 -63.65 11.20
N LEU A 670 -29.47 -63.61 12.28
CA LEU A 670 -28.10 -64.11 12.31
C LEU A 670 -27.97 -65.41 13.10
N THR A 671 -26.94 -66.17 12.79
CA THR A 671 -26.59 -67.41 13.47
C THR A 671 -25.23 -67.27 14.11
N ASP A 672 -25.12 -67.66 15.38
CA ASP A 672 -23.86 -67.63 16.14
C ASP A 672 -22.75 -68.45 15.45
N GLY A 673 -21.54 -67.91 15.45
CA GLY A 673 -20.37 -68.47 14.75
C GLY A 673 -20.39 -68.36 13.22
N ALA A 674 -21.43 -67.77 12.60
CA ALA A 674 -21.48 -67.58 11.16
C ALA A 674 -20.86 -66.24 10.71
N THR A 675 -20.20 -66.27 9.55
CA THR A 675 -19.62 -65.07 8.92
C THR A 675 -20.57 -64.46 7.90
N TYR A 676 -20.71 -63.14 7.95
CA TYR A 676 -21.54 -62.33 7.08
C TYR A 676 -20.71 -61.26 6.37
N THR A 677 -21.25 -60.71 5.28
CA THR A 677 -20.70 -59.53 4.62
C THR A 677 -21.80 -58.50 4.36
N TRP A 678 -21.49 -57.21 4.40
CA TRP A 678 -22.46 -56.15 4.19
C TRP A 678 -21.85 -54.97 3.46
N LYS A 679 -22.70 -54.10 2.92
CA LYS A 679 -22.32 -52.84 2.29
C LYS A 679 -23.39 -51.79 2.56
N ALA A 680 -23.05 -50.51 2.37
CA ALA A 680 -23.98 -49.40 2.53
C ALA A 680 -23.90 -48.41 1.36
N ARG A 681 -24.94 -47.59 1.19
CA ARG A 681 -24.95 -46.41 0.31
C ARG A 681 -25.60 -45.24 1.04
N ALA A 682 -25.15 -44.02 0.78
CA ALA A 682 -25.79 -42.79 1.23
C ALA A 682 -26.82 -42.29 0.20
N CYS A 683 -27.93 -41.74 0.67
CA CYS A 683 -29.04 -41.22 -0.12
C CYS A 683 -29.54 -39.88 0.45
N VAL A 684 -29.93 -38.96 -0.43
CA VAL A 684 -30.66 -37.73 -0.11
C VAL A 684 -31.92 -37.73 -0.98
N GLY A 685 -33.09 -37.82 -0.33
CA GLY A 685 -34.36 -38.04 -1.03
C GLY A 685 -34.35 -39.30 -1.90
N ALA A 686 -34.54 -39.14 -3.21
CA ALA A 686 -34.56 -40.26 -4.17
C ALA A 686 -33.20 -40.53 -4.84
N VAL A 687 -32.18 -39.70 -4.57
CA VAL A 687 -30.86 -39.78 -5.20
C VAL A 687 -29.90 -40.48 -4.25
N CYS A 688 -29.17 -41.48 -4.74
CA CYS A 688 -28.28 -42.30 -3.94
C CYS A 688 -26.91 -42.46 -4.59
N SER A 689 -25.88 -42.46 -3.75
CA SER A 689 -24.53 -42.93 -4.09
C SER A 689 -24.52 -44.39 -4.58
N SER A 690 -23.40 -44.78 -5.19
CA SER A 690 -23.10 -46.20 -5.39
C SER A 690 -22.84 -46.92 -4.05
N TYR A 691 -23.05 -48.23 -4.00
CA TYR A 691 -22.75 -49.00 -2.78
C TYR A 691 -21.25 -49.08 -2.51
N SER A 692 -20.88 -49.00 -1.24
CA SER A 692 -19.52 -49.24 -0.75
C SER A 692 -19.01 -50.66 -1.05
N GLY A 693 -17.71 -50.86 -0.85
CA GLY A 693 -17.11 -52.20 -0.83
C GLY A 693 -17.68 -53.07 0.30
N LEU A 694 -17.65 -54.40 0.12
CA LEU A 694 -18.14 -55.34 1.12
C LEU A 694 -17.24 -55.35 2.38
N LYS A 695 -17.86 -55.26 3.56
CA LYS A 695 -17.25 -55.44 4.87
C LYS A 695 -17.68 -56.78 5.47
N SER A 696 -16.76 -57.54 6.05
CA SER A 696 -17.07 -58.83 6.69
C SER A 696 -17.03 -58.75 8.21
N PHE A 697 -17.88 -59.54 8.88
CA PHE A 697 -17.81 -59.81 10.32
C PHE A 697 -18.27 -61.24 10.62
N THR A 698 -17.90 -61.78 11.79
CA THR A 698 -18.38 -63.07 12.31
C THR A 698 -19.09 -62.83 13.64
N LEU A 699 -20.26 -63.43 13.84
CA LEU A 699 -21.05 -63.32 15.07
C LEU A 699 -20.45 -64.23 16.17
N ASP A 700 -20.33 -63.73 17.40
CA ASP A 700 -19.73 -64.45 18.55
C ASP A 700 -20.41 -64.09 19.88
N VAL A 701 -21.65 -64.54 20.08
CA VAL A 701 -22.50 -64.06 21.19
C VAL A 701 -22.06 -64.63 22.55
N ALA A 702 -21.48 -63.79 23.42
CA ALA A 702 -21.05 -64.17 24.78
C ALA A 702 -22.10 -63.79 25.85
N GLU A 703 -22.31 -64.66 26.87
CA GLU A 703 -23.30 -64.45 27.94
C GLU A 703 -22.95 -63.25 28.88
N GLU A 704 -23.94 -62.37 29.11
CA GLU A 704 -23.86 -61.08 29.84
C GLU A 704 -23.68 -61.12 31.37
N ASP A 705 -23.24 -60.00 31.96
CA ASP A 705 -23.63 -59.56 33.32
C ASP A 705 -23.88 -58.03 33.36
N THR A 706 -25.02 -57.60 33.93
CA THR A 706 -25.54 -56.21 33.91
C THR A 706 -25.70 -55.66 35.33
N THR A 707 -25.39 -54.37 35.58
CA THR A 707 -26.08 -53.46 36.55
C THR A 707 -25.36 -52.12 36.76
N ALA A 708 -26.04 -50.99 36.55
CA ALA A 708 -25.98 -49.76 37.37
C ALA A 708 -27.08 -48.71 36.99
N PRO A 709 -27.70 -47.97 37.94
CA PRO A 709 -28.77 -46.97 37.71
C PRO A 709 -28.38 -45.48 38.02
N ASP A 710 -29.25 -44.55 37.57
CA ASP A 710 -29.21 -43.05 37.62
C ASP A 710 -29.45 -42.36 39.00
N GLU A 711 -28.99 -41.10 39.16
CA GLU A 711 -29.28 -40.15 40.27
C GLU A 711 -30.01 -38.85 39.83
N ASP A 712 -30.79 -38.24 40.75
CA ASP A 712 -31.75 -37.12 40.62
C ASP A 712 -31.25 -35.85 41.39
N THR A 713 -31.42 -34.62 40.88
CA THR A 713 -30.93 -33.33 41.46
C THR A 713 -32.07 -32.30 41.76
N THR A 714 -31.84 -31.40 42.74
CA THR A 714 -32.84 -30.50 43.38
C THR A 714 -32.61 -28.98 43.16
N GLY A 715 -33.36 -28.29 42.28
CA GLY A 715 -33.25 -26.83 42.03
C GLY A 715 -34.35 -25.89 42.63
N THR A 716 -34.16 -24.56 42.56
CA THR A 716 -35.02 -23.48 43.12
C THR A 716 -35.14 -22.25 42.19
N ALA A 717 -36.25 -21.50 42.29
CA ALA A 717 -36.50 -20.26 41.52
C ALA A 717 -35.61 -19.04 41.93
N PRO A 718 -35.41 -18.03 41.06
CA PRO A 718 -34.52 -16.90 41.31
C PRO A 718 -35.06 -15.86 42.30
N THR A 719 -34.16 -15.17 43.02
CA THR A 719 -34.50 -14.02 43.87
C THR A 719 -34.87 -12.78 43.06
N ALA A 720 -35.54 -11.80 43.68
CA ALA A 720 -35.77 -10.50 43.05
C ALA A 720 -34.44 -9.79 42.72
N VAL A 721 -34.41 -9.02 41.62
CA VAL A 721 -33.21 -8.27 41.21
C VAL A 721 -32.91 -7.13 42.18
N SER A 722 -31.63 -6.86 42.40
CA SER A 722 -31.11 -5.73 43.20
C SER A 722 -30.47 -4.66 42.30
N GLU A 723 -30.19 -3.49 42.88
CA GLU A 723 -29.51 -2.37 42.19
C GLU A 723 -30.17 -1.91 40.87
N LEU A 724 -31.50 -2.06 40.76
CA LEU A 724 -32.25 -1.69 39.57
C LEU A 724 -32.21 -0.17 39.31
N THR A 725 -31.57 0.24 38.22
CA THR A 725 -31.53 1.63 37.75
C THR A 725 -32.08 1.77 36.34
N ALA A 726 -32.55 2.97 35.99
CA ALA A 726 -32.99 3.30 34.65
C ALA A 726 -32.40 4.65 34.22
N ARG A 727 -31.87 4.72 33.00
CA ARG A 727 -31.31 5.91 32.36
C ARG A 727 -32.17 6.30 31.17
N ALA A 728 -32.61 7.55 31.15
CA ALA A 728 -33.43 8.09 30.06
C ALA A 728 -32.59 8.32 28.79
N GLY A 729 -33.13 7.95 27.63
CA GLY A 729 -32.60 8.29 26.32
C GLY A 729 -33.68 8.88 25.41
N GLU A 730 -33.30 9.18 24.17
CA GLU A 730 -34.24 9.68 23.18
C GLU A 730 -35.22 8.58 22.77
N LYS A 731 -36.51 8.80 23.07
CA LYS A 731 -37.61 7.87 22.81
C LYS A 731 -37.40 6.47 23.39
N GLY A 732 -36.58 6.36 24.44
CA GLY A 732 -36.26 5.09 25.06
C GLY A 732 -35.60 5.23 26.42
N ALA A 733 -35.23 4.11 27.02
CA ALA A 733 -34.49 4.05 28.26
C ALA A 733 -33.62 2.79 28.33
N LEU A 734 -32.45 2.91 28.95
CA LEU A 734 -31.59 1.79 29.33
C LEU A 734 -31.89 1.43 30.79
N VAL A 735 -32.14 0.16 31.07
CA VAL A 735 -32.43 -0.36 32.41
C VAL A 735 -31.34 -1.35 32.79
N THR A 736 -30.75 -1.23 33.97
CA THR A 736 -29.66 -2.12 34.45
C THR A 736 -29.95 -2.60 35.87
N TRP A 737 -29.47 -3.80 36.22
CA TRP A 737 -29.66 -4.42 37.54
C TRP A 737 -28.53 -5.39 37.88
N ALA A 738 -28.42 -5.83 39.13
CA ALA A 738 -27.53 -6.91 39.52
C ALA A 738 -28.19 -8.30 39.31
N PRO A 739 -27.42 -9.36 38.97
CA PRO A 739 -27.97 -10.70 38.74
C PRO A 739 -28.78 -11.26 39.91
N SER A 740 -29.81 -12.05 39.63
CA SER A 740 -30.59 -12.78 40.64
C SER A 740 -29.88 -14.05 41.14
N GLU A 741 -30.02 -14.38 42.43
CA GLU A 741 -29.47 -15.60 43.02
C GLU A 741 -30.47 -16.78 42.92
N PHE A 742 -29.99 -18.01 42.73
CA PHE A 742 -30.78 -19.26 42.77
C PHE A 742 -29.90 -20.49 43.09
N THR A 743 -30.52 -21.65 43.38
CA THR A 743 -29.87 -22.97 43.50
C THR A 743 -30.32 -23.86 42.33
N GLY A 744 -29.40 -24.44 41.56
CA GLY A 744 -29.70 -25.28 40.38
C GLY A 744 -28.44 -25.89 39.77
N ASP A 745 -28.61 -26.59 38.66
CA ASP A 745 -27.54 -27.10 37.81
C ASP A 745 -26.84 -25.95 37.05
N GLU A 746 -25.64 -26.21 36.52
CA GLU A 746 -24.74 -25.15 36.03
C GLU A 746 -25.15 -24.52 34.69
N ASP A 747 -26.12 -25.14 34.00
CA ASP A 747 -26.68 -24.70 32.72
C ASP A 747 -28.02 -23.94 32.87
N ASP A 748 -28.52 -23.78 34.10
CA ASP A 748 -29.79 -23.11 34.35
C ASP A 748 -29.67 -21.59 34.12
N GLU A 749 -30.25 -21.10 33.01
CA GLU A 749 -30.24 -19.68 32.64
C GLU A 749 -31.38 -18.90 33.30
N VAL A 750 -31.10 -17.66 33.74
CA VAL A 750 -32.12 -16.75 34.28
C VAL A 750 -32.57 -15.78 33.19
N THR A 751 -33.84 -15.87 32.80
CA THR A 751 -34.48 -14.91 31.90
C THR A 751 -35.13 -13.77 32.70
N TYR A 752 -34.84 -12.52 32.33
CA TYR A 752 -35.43 -11.31 32.91
C TYR A 752 -36.47 -10.72 31.98
N THR A 753 -37.69 -10.51 32.47
CA THR A 753 -38.74 -9.75 31.77
C THR A 753 -38.78 -8.32 32.28
N VAL A 754 -38.55 -7.33 31.40
CA VAL A 754 -38.56 -5.90 31.71
C VAL A 754 -39.78 -5.24 31.10
N VAL A 755 -40.59 -4.57 31.93
CA VAL A 755 -41.84 -3.91 31.52
C VAL A 755 -41.79 -2.41 31.81
N ALA A 756 -41.88 -1.57 30.78
CA ALA A 756 -42.07 -0.12 30.91
C ALA A 756 -43.55 0.23 31.10
N LYS A 757 -43.85 1.02 32.14
CA LYS A 757 -45.20 1.51 32.44
C LYS A 757 -45.27 3.03 32.39
N LEU A 758 -46.06 3.56 31.44
CA LEU A 758 -46.39 4.98 31.35
C LEU A 758 -47.21 5.41 32.57
N ASN A 759 -46.74 6.43 33.27
CA ASN A 759 -47.32 6.94 34.52
C ASN A 759 -47.60 5.82 35.55
N GLY A 760 -46.77 4.77 35.55
CA GLY A 760 -46.86 3.63 36.46
C GLY A 760 -48.09 2.73 36.29
N THR A 761 -48.91 2.93 35.26
CA THR A 761 -50.22 2.24 35.14
C THR A 761 -50.42 1.53 33.80
N THR A 762 -49.99 2.10 32.68
CA THR A 762 -50.21 1.52 31.34
C THR A 762 -48.91 0.90 30.81
N THR A 763 -48.90 -0.39 30.49
CA THR A 763 -47.75 -1.03 29.82
C THR A 763 -47.53 -0.43 28.43
N SER A 764 -46.33 0.08 28.19
CA SER A 764 -45.94 0.71 26.92
C SER A 764 -44.97 -0.12 26.09
N ALA A 765 -44.05 -0.82 26.75
CA ALA A 765 -43.10 -1.72 26.11
C ALA A 765 -42.73 -2.85 27.08
N THR A 766 -42.45 -4.04 26.53
CA THR A 766 -41.96 -5.20 27.25
C THR A 766 -40.82 -5.81 26.45
N THR A 767 -39.75 -6.20 27.12
CA THR A 767 -38.65 -6.96 26.52
C THR A 767 -38.18 -8.06 27.46
N THR A 768 -37.51 -9.07 26.92
CA THR A 768 -36.90 -10.18 27.67
C THR A 768 -35.43 -10.29 27.32
N THR A 769 -34.58 -10.50 28.32
CA THR A 769 -33.13 -10.62 28.16
C THR A 769 -32.60 -11.62 29.17
N THR A 770 -31.48 -12.28 28.87
CA THR A 770 -30.76 -13.10 29.85
C THR A 770 -29.55 -12.35 30.45
N GLY A 771 -29.22 -11.18 29.89
CA GLY A 771 -28.27 -10.24 30.46
C GLY A 771 -28.84 -9.41 31.61
N THR A 772 -27.99 -8.60 32.23
CA THR A 772 -28.33 -7.72 33.36
C THR A 772 -28.70 -6.29 32.95
N SER A 773 -28.95 -6.07 31.66
CA SER A 773 -29.41 -4.79 31.11
C SER A 773 -30.41 -5.00 29.98
N ALA A 774 -31.28 -4.00 29.77
CA ALA A 774 -32.24 -3.98 28.68
C ALA A 774 -32.49 -2.57 28.15
N VAL A 775 -32.59 -2.44 26.84
CA VAL A 775 -33.03 -1.21 26.16
C VAL A 775 -34.51 -1.32 25.82
N LEU A 776 -35.29 -0.29 26.17
CA LEU A 776 -36.69 -0.18 25.81
C LEU A 776 -36.86 1.03 24.90
N THR A 777 -37.22 0.79 23.64
CA THR A 777 -37.49 1.82 22.62
C THR A 777 -38.99 2.07 22.46
N GLY A 778 -39.37 3.09 21.69
CA GLY A 778 -40.78 3.44 21.44
C GLY A 778 -41.46 4.21 22.57
N LEU A 779 -40.68 4.72 23.54
CA LEU A 779 -41.18 5.58 24.60
C LEU A 779 -41.40 7.01 24.08
N THR A 780 -42.27 7.76 24.74
CA THR A 780 -42.56 9.16 24.38
C THR A 780 -41.72 10.13 25.21
N ASN A 781 -40.96 11.01 24.55
CA ASN A 781 -40.19 12.06 25.23
C ASN A 781 -41.11 12.98 26.05
N GLY A 782 -40.64 13.38 27.24
CA GLY A 782 -41.39 14.21 28.17
C GLY A 782 -42.46 13.49 29.00
N SER A 783 -42.65 12.17 28.80
CA SER A 783 -43.57 11.35 29.62
C SER A 783 -42.83 10.53 30.66
N ALA A 784 -43.40 10.36 31.85
CA ALA A 784 -42.78 9.64 32.96
C ALA A 784 -43.05 8.12 32.87
N TYR A 785 -42.01 7.30 33.02
CA TYR A 785 -42.07 5.83 32.99
C TYR A 785 -41.42 5.20 34.23
N THR A 786 -41.99 4.10 34.70
CA THR A 786 -41.34 3.18 35.64
C THR A 786 -41.10 1.82 34.98
N PHE A 787 -40.08 1.10 35.43
CA PHE A 787 -39.65 -0.17 34.83
C PHE A 787 -39.76 -1.28 35.87
N THR A 788 -40.45 -2.37 35.55
CA THR A 788 -40.53 -3.56 36.42
C THR A 788 -39.71 -4.70 35.80
N VAL A 789 -38.74 -5.24 36.53
CA VAL A 789 -37.89 -6.37 36.11
C VAL A 789 -38.27 -7.63 36.89
N THR A 790 -38.56 -8.73 36.20
CA THR A 790 -38.98 -10.01 36.79
C THR A 790 -38.10 -11.17 36.30
N PRO A 791 -37.32 -11.83 37.17
CA PRO A 791 -36.46 -12.96 36.81
C PRO A 791 -37.21 -14.30 36.81
N ALA A 792 -36.83 -15.24 35.95
CA ALA A 792 -37.35 -16.61 35.89
C ALA A 792 -36.28 -17.60 35.43
N ASN A 793 -36.36 -18.85 35.89
CA ASN A 793 -35.61 -20.00 35.39
C ASN A 793 -36.53 -21.24 35.32
N ASP A 794 -35.99 -22.40 34.98
CA ASP A 794 -36.74 -23.66 34.84
C ASP A 794 -37.41 -24.15 36.14
N TYR A 795 -36.95 -23.66 37.30
CA TYR A 795 -37.54 -23.99 38.60
C TYR A 795 -38.58 -22.97 39.09
N GLY A 796 -38.79 -21.87 38.37
CA GLY A 796 -39.89 -20.94 38.60
C GLY A 796 -39.54 -19.45 38.44
N THR A 797 -40.52 -18.60 38.73
CA THR A 797 -40.44 -17.14 38.56
C THR A 797 -40.23 -16.44 39.90
N GLY A 798 -39.24 -15.56 39.97
CA GLY A 798 -38.95 -14.70 41.11
C GLY A 798 -39.88 -13.49 41.23
N ALA A 799 -39.77 -12.74 42.33
CA ALA A 799 -40.54 -11.52 42.53
C ALA A 799 -39.99 -10.35 41.68
N GLY A 800 -40.89 -9.53 41.11
CA GLY A 800 -40.50 -8.38 40.28
C GLY A 800 -40.12 -7.14 41.09
N THR A 801 -39.06 -6.43 40.67
CA THR A 801 -38.58 -5.17 41.26
C THR A 801 -38.96 -3.99 40.37
N THR A 802 -39.41 -2.86 40.93
CA THR A 802 -39.79 -1.66 40.15
C THR A 802 -38.82 -0.49 40.39
N SER A 803 -38.38 0.17 39.31
CA SER A 803 -37.45 1.30 39.32
C SER A 803 -38.09 2.60 39.82
N SER A 804 -37.26 3.60 40.09
CA SER A 804 -37.70 5.00 40.14
C SER A 804 -38.23 5.47 38.78
N SER A 805 -39.05 6.52 38.78
CA SER A 805 -39.59 7.11 37.55
C SER A 805 -38.50 7.85 36.77
N VAL A 806 -38.46 7.66 35.46
CA VAL A 806 -37.59 8.41 34.52
C VAL A 806 -38.37 8.96 33.34
N THR A 807 -37.89 10.04 32.76
CA THR A 807 -38.56 10.76 31.67
C THR A 807 -37.62 10.81 30.45
N PRO A 808 -37.89 10.05 29.38
CA PRO A 808 -37.16 10.12 28.11
C PRO A 808 -37.09 11.56 27.59
N VAL A 809 -35.97 11.91 26.96
CA VAL A 809 -35.67 13.28 26.50
C VAL A 809 -34.91 13.24 25.18
N ALA A 810 -35.14 14.22 24.31
CA ALA A 810 -34.42 14.32 23.04
C ALA A 810 -32.97 14.74 23.25
N VAL A 811 -32.07 14.26 22.39
CA VAL A 811 -30.68 14.73 22.33
C VAL A 811 -30.53 15.85 21.29
N THR A 812 -29.49 16.68 21.43
CA THR A 812 -29.35 17.98 20.75
C THR A 812 -29.37 17.92 19.22
N ALA A 813 -28.82 16.86 18.60
CA ALA A 813 -28.88 16.62 17.14
C ALA A 813 -29.88 15.54 16.69
N GLY A 814 -30.56 14.89 17.64
CA GLY A 814 -31.36 13.69 17.39
C GLY A 814 -30.51 12.44 17.14
N THR A 815 -31.03 11.26 17.49
CA THR A 815 -30.32 9.97 17.38
C THR A 815 -29.75 9.67 15.98
N ALA A 816 -30.42 10.12 14.91
CA ALA A 816 -30.00 9.83 13.54
C ALA A 816 -28.64 10.45 13.20
N ALA A 817 -28.35 11.66 13.68
CA ALA A 817 -27.08 12.33 13.40
C ALA A 817 -25.89 11.60 14.05
N TYR A 818 -26.02 11.19 15.32
CA TYR A 818 -24.98 10.40 16.01
C TYR A 818 -24.77 9.03 15.36
N ARG A 819 -25.86 8.40 14.89
CA ARG A 819 -25.79 7.13 14.15
C ARG A 819 -25.00 7.27 12.86
N THR A 820 -25.24 8.30 12.05
CA THR A 820 -24.52 8.51 10.78
C THR A 820 -23.02 8.63 11.00
N VAL A 821 -22.59 9.44 11.98
CA VAL A 821 -21.16 9.58 12.30
C VAL A 821 -20.55 8.24 12.72
N LEU A 822 -21.28 7.42 13.49
CA LEU A 822 -20.82 6.09 13.89
C LEU A 822 -20.74 5.10 12.70
N GLU A 823 -21.73 5.12 11.80
CA GLU A 823 -21.72 4.25 10.60
C GLU A 823 -20.52 4.58 9.69
N GLU A 824 -20.23 5.88 9.50
CA GLU A 824 -19.07 6.32 8.72
C GLU A 824 -17.73 6.05 9.43
N TYR A 825 -17.67 6.16 10.76
CA TYR A 825 -16.50 5.78 11.55
C TYR A 825 -16.14 4.30 11.37
N LEU A 826 -17.14 3.41 11.47
CA LEU A 826 -16.95 1.97 11.28
C LEU A 826 -16.53 1.66 9.83
N ALA A 827 -17.14 2.34 8.85
CA ALA A 827 -16.73 2.22 7.44
C ALA A 827 -15.27 2.67 7.22
N ALA A 828 -14.84 3.74 7.88
CA ALA A 828 -13.46 4.23 7.81
C ALA A 828 -12.46 3.23 8.42
N GLN A 829 -12.79 2.61 9.57
CA GLN A 829 -11.97 1.51 10.13
C GLN A 829 -11.86 0.33 9.15
N ASN A 830 -12.98 -0.06 8.54
CA ASN A 830 -13.02 -1.15 7.56
C ASN A 830 -12.17 -0.84 6.33
N ALA A 831 -12.21 0.40 5.83
CA ALA A 831 -11.40 0.82 4.69
C ALA A 831 -9.88 0.81 4.99
N LEU A 832 -9.48 1.03 6.25
CA LEU A 832 -8.09 0.85 6.69
C LEU A 832 -7.68 -0.63 6.71
N LEU A 833 -8.58 -1.49 7.18
CA LEU A 833 -8.40 -2.95 7.24
C LEU A 833 -8.27 -3.55 5.83
N THR A 834 -9.15 -3.18 4.89
CA THR A 834 -9.13 -3.66 3.50
C THR A 834 -8.04 -3.01 2.65
N GLY A 835 -7.50 -1.88 3.11
CA GLY A 835 -6.50 -1.11 2.37
C GLY A 835 -7.07 -0.23 1.24
N ASP A 836 -8.38 -0.03 1.19
CA ASP A 836 -8.99 1.04 0.39
C ASP A 836 -8.51 2.43 0.84
N GLN A 837 -8.13 2.55 2.11
CA GLN A 837 -7.49 3.72 2.69
C GLN A 837 -6.16 3.35 3.35
N VAL A 838 -5.16 4.20 3.18
CA VAL A 838 -3.77 3.91 3.62
C VAL A 838 -3.44 4.46 5.00
N SER A 839 -4.26 5.39 5.51
CA SER A 839 -4.09 6.09 6.78
C SER A 839 -5.42 6.65 7.29
N ALA A 840 -5.52 6.96 8.58
CA ALA A 840 -6.68 7.64 9.15
C ALA A 840 -6.98 8.96 8.40
N GLU A 841 -5.95 9.72 8.01
CA GLU A 841 -6.10 10.97 7.25
C GLU A 841 -6.85 10.76 5.93
N THR A 842 -6.43 9.77 5.14
CA THR A 842 -7.08 9.46 3.84
C THR A 842 -8.49 8.91 4.03
N ALA A 843 -8.73 8.13 5.10
CA ALA A 843 -10.05 7.59 5.41
C ALA A 843 -11.03 8.69 5.89
N VAL A 844 -10.56 9.64 6.69
CA VAL A 844 -11.31 10.83 7.11
C VAL A 844 -11.68 11.69 5.90
N ALA A 845 -10.75 11.94 4.99
CA ALA A 845 -10.99 12.74 3.78
C ALA A 845 -12.02 12.11 2.82
N ALA A 846 -12.20 10.78 2.88
CA ALA A 846 -13.16 10.05 2.07
C ALA A 846 -14.59 10.01 2.68
N SER A 847 -14.78 10.53 3.89
CA SER A 847 -16.04 10.49 4.65
C SER A 847 -16.69 11.87 4.76
N ASP A 848 -18.01 11.93 4.56
CA ASP A 848 -18.80 13.16 4.69
C ASP A 848 -18.85 13.67 6.16
N SER A 849 -18.68 12.75 7.11
CA SER A 849 -18.65 12.97 8.56
C SER A 849 -17.24 12.86 9.17
N GLY A 850 -16.17 12.90 8.37
CA GLY A 850 -14.79 12.63 8.79
C GLY A 850 -14.30 13.48 9.98
N ASP A 851 -14.60 14.78 9.97
CA ASP A 851 -14.29 15.70 11.10
C ASP A 851 -14.93 15.25 12.43
N GLY A 852 -16.01 14.46 12.35
CA GLY A 852 -16.75 13.94 13.49
C GLY A 852 -16.07 12.75 14.18
N PHE A 853 -15.03 12.15 13.63
CA PHE A 853 -14.35 11.00 14.26
C PHE A 853 -12.83 10.95 14.04
N ALA A 854 -12.25 11.94 13.38
CA ALA A 854 -10.83 11.97 13.01
C ALA A 854 -9.87 11.66 14.17
N ASP A 855 -10.05 12.30 15.32
CA ASP A 855 -9.18 12.12 16.49
C ASP A 855 -9.20 10.68 17.03
N VAL A 856 -10.39 10.05 17.04
CA VAL A 856 -10.55 8.68 17.53
C VAL A 856 -10.00 7.68 16.52
N LEU A 857 -10.26 7.89 15.23
CA LEU A 857 -9.72 7.02 14.18
C LEU A 857 -8.19 7.09 14.12
N ASP A 858 -7.59 8.26 14.27
CA ASP A 858 -6.13 8.43 14.30
C ASP A 858 -5.50 7.68 15.49
N ALA A 859 -6.14 7.72 16.65
CA ALA A 859 -5.71 7.00 17.84
C ALA A 859 -5.86 5.46 17.71
N GLU A 860 -6.84 4.99 16.94
CA GLU A 860 -7.19 3.56 16.84
C GLU A 860 -6.68 2.87 15.56
N GLN A 861 -6.21 3.61 14.55
CA GLN A 861 -5.80 3.06 13.23
C GLN A 861 -4.74 1.95 13.29
N ALA A 862 -3.94 1.89 14.35
CA ALA A 862 -2.90 0.88 14.52
C ALA A 862 -3.47 -0.55 14.47
N THR A 863 -4.67 -0.75 15.00
CA THR A 863 -5.33 -2.06 15.04
C THR A 863 -5.69 -2.57 13.63
N PRO A 864 -6.54 -1.89 12.84
CA PRO A 864 -6.89 -2.36 11.50
C PRO A 864 -5.70 -2.43 10.55
N LEU A 865 -4.70 -1.54 10.68
CA LEU A 865 -3.49 -1.58 9.86
C LEU A 865 -2.59 -2.79 10.20
N THR A 866 -2.56 -3.22 11.46
CA THR A 866 -1.81 -4.40 11.91
C THR A 866 -2.52 -5.68 11.50
N GLU A 867 -3.84 -5.74 11.65
CA GLU A 867 -4.67 -6.86 11.19
C GLU A 867 -4.50 -7.07 9.68
N ARG A 868 -4.53 -6.00 8.87
CA ARG A 868 -4.22 -6.05 7.43
C ARG A 868 -2.84 -6.66 7.15
N ALA A 869 -1.83 -6.28 7.93
CA ALA A 869 -0.47 -6.79 7.76
C ALA A 869 -0.35 -8.29 8.11
N GLY A 870 -1.17 -8.78 9.05
CA GLY A 870 -1.27 -10.20 9.39
C GLY A 870 -1.98 -11.02 8.30
N VAL A 871 -3.11 -10.52 7.79
CA VAL A 871 -3.92 -11.20 6.76
C VAL A 871 -3.13 -11.38 5.46
N THR A 872 -2.42 -10.34 5.02
CA THR A 872 -1.60 -10.39 3.77
C THR A 872 -0.36 -11.29 3.84
N GLY A 873 0.05 -11.73 5.04
CA GLY A 873 1.23 -12.59 5.23
C GLY A 873 1.01 -14.08 4.95
N ASP A 874 -0.24 -14.56 5.05
CA ASP A 874 -0.58 -15.99 5.09
C ASP A 874 -1.40 -16.48 3.87
N ASP A 875 -1.37 -15.76 2.73
CA ASP A 875 -2.21 -16.07 1.54
C ASP A 875 -3.71 -16.06 1.90
N MET A 876 -4.11 -15.05 2.67
CA MET A 876 -5.50 -14.73 2.98
C MET A 876 -5.83 -13.30 2.57
N ASP A 877 -7.07 -13.06 2.12
CA ASP A 877 -7.59 -11.72 1.83
C ASP A 877 -8.88 -11.48 2.63
N ALA A 878 -9.09 -10.26 3.11
CA ALA A 878 -10.30 -9.87 3.84
C ALA A 878 -11.16 -8.95 2.97
N GLU A 879 -12.41 -9.34 2.68
CA GLU A 879 -13.38 -8.43 2.06
C GLU A 879 -13.97 -7.45 3.08
N GLU A 880 -14.35 -6.26 2.59
CA GLU A 880 -15.06 -5.23 3.36
C GLU A 880 -16.17 -5.82 4.22
N PRO A 881 -16.09 -5.69 5.55
CA PRO A 881 -17.20 -6.10 6.38
C PRO A 881 -18.32 -5.07 6.34
N ALA A 882 -19.52 -5.52 5.97
CA ALA A 882 -20.72 -4.72 6.13
C ALA A 882 -21.01 -4.59 7.64
N SER A 883 -20.92 -3.37 8.17
CA SER A 883 -21.29 -3.07 9.56
C SER A 883 -22.78 -2.68 9.63
N THR A 884 -23.58 -3.43 10.39
CA THR A 884 -24.98 -3.08 10.64
C THR A 884 -25.19 -2.70 12.10
N LEU A 885 -25.88 -1.58 12.34
CA LEU A 885 -26.15 -1.06 13.68
C LEU A 885 -27.58 -1.35 14.15
N THR A 886 -27.70 -2.14 15.21
CA THR A 886 -28.96 -2.45 15.93
C THR A 886 -28.92 -1.90 17.37
N ASP A 887 -30.03 -2.01 18.12
CA ASP A 887 -30.16 -1.57 19.53
C ASP A 887 -29.68 -0.14 19.85
N VAL A 888 -29.88 0.78 18.89
CA VAL A 888 -29.35 2.14 19.02
C VAL A 888 -30.19 3.01 19.96
N LEU A 889 -29.56 3.50 21.03
CA LEU A 889 -30.15 4.43 21.99
C LEU A 889 -29.18 5.59 22.28
N ALA A 890 -29.55 6.82 21.88
CA ALA A 890 -28.84 8.03 22.28
C ALA A 890 -29.33 8.50 23.65
N MET A 891 -28.40 8.72 24.58
CA MET A 891 -28.67 9.13 25.96
C MET A 891 -27.89 10.41 26.27
N PRO A 892 -28.50 11.43 26.89
CA PRO A 892 -27.75 12.58 27.37
C PRO A 892 -26.71 12.15 28.42
N GLY A 893 -25.52 12.74 28.35
CA GLY A 893 -24.49 12.62 29.38
C GLY A 893 -24.92 13.24 30.71
N THR A 894 -24.28 12.84 31.80
CA THR A 894 -24.60 13.29 33.17
C THR A 894 -24.46 14.80 33.37
N THR A 895 -23.54 15.43 32.63
CA THR A 895 -23.27 16.88 32.67
C THR A 895 -24.04 17.67 31.60
N GLY A 896 -24.69 16.99 30.65
CA GLY A 896 -25.35 17.58 29.50
C GLY A 896 -24.41 18.06 28.38
N SER A 897 -23.09 17.92 28.54
CA SER A 897 -22.07 18.29 27.54
C SER A 897 -21.73 17.18 26.56
N THR A 898 -22.22 15.96 26.80
CA THR A 898 -21.98 14.78 25.95
C THR A 898 -23.28 14.04 25.64
N VAL A 899 -23.23 13.16 24.64
CA VAL A 899 -24.28 12.19 24.30
C VAL A 899 -23.65 10.81 24.20
N ASP A 900 -24.18 9.85 24.94
CA ASP A 900 -23.76 8.44 24.87
C ASP A 900 -24.71 7.71 23.92
N LEU A 901 -24.19 7.20 22.81
CA LEU A 901 -24.89 6.37 21.85
C LEU A 901 -24.56 4.91 22.14
N ARG A 902 -25.49 4.18 22.74
CA ARG A 902 -25.39 2.72 22.83
C ARG A 902 -25.79 2.12 21.49
N ALA A 903 -24.99 1.23 20.91
CA ALA A 903 -25.29 0.55 19.66
C ALA A 903 -24.67 -0.85 19.62
N THR A 904 -25.37 -1.80 18.99
CA THR A 904 -24.82 -3.11 18.65
C THR A 904 -24.37 -3.11 17.21
N ALA A 905 -23.07 -3.26 16.97
CA ALA A 905 -22.47 -3.41 15.66
C ALA A 905 -22.30 -4.90 15.34
N THR A 906 -22.85 -5.32 14.20
CA THR A 906 -22.55 -6.62 13.60
C THR A 906 -21.61 -6.39 12.43
N THR A 907 -20.43 -6.99 12.49
CA THR A 907 -19.35 -6.88 11.50
C THR A 907 -19.08 -8.28 10.96
N ILE A 908 -19.23 -8.49 9.65
CA ILE A 908 -18.96 -9.79 9.01
C ILE A 908 -17.80 -9.60 8.06
N ALA A 909 -16.61 -10.08 8.42
CA ALA A 909 -15.45 -10.09 7.54
C ALA A 909 -15.36 -11.43 6.82
N THR A 910 -15.21 -11.43 5.51
CA THR A 910 -14.96 -12.66 4.77
C THR A 910 -13.46 -12.84 4.56
N TYR A 911 -12.90 -13.93 5.10
CA TYR A 911 -11.52 -14.33 4.87
C TYR A 911 -11.45 -15.37 3.75
N VAL A 912 -10.66 -15.13 2.71
CA VAL A 912 -10.48 -16.08 1.61
C VAL A 912 -9.11 -16.73 1.69
N SER A 913 -9.05 -18.05 1.84
CA SER A 913 -7.81 -18.84 1.85
C SER A 913 -7.51 -19.47 0.48
N GLY A 914 -6.23 -19.72 0.19
CA GLY A 914 -5.80 -20.41 -1.04
C GLY A 914 -5.99 -19.56 -2.30
N VAL A 915 -5.78 -18.25 -2.18
CA VAL A 915 -6.10 -17.24 -3.19
C VAL A 915 -5.37 -17.47 -4.51
N ASP A 916 -4.10 -17.90 -4.42
CA ASP A 916 -3.25 -18.22 -5.57
C ASP A 916 -3.59 -19.60 -6.20
N GLY A 917 -4.56 -20.35 -5.67
CA GLY A 917 -5.01 -21.68 -6.14
C GLY A 917 -6.29 -21.67 -6.99
N GLU A 918 -6.63 -22.82 -7.62
CA GLU A 918 -7.86 -22.95 -8.42
C GLU A 918 -9.16 -23.03 -7.57
N THR A 919 -9.04 -23.17 -6.26
CA THR A 919 -10.15 -23.32 -5.32
C THR A 919 -9.98 -22.36 -4.13
N PRO A 920 -10.23 -21.06 -4.31
CA PRO A 920 -10.30 -20.11 -3.20
C PRO A 920 -11.46 -20.49 -2.28
N ASP A 921 -11.24 -20.47 -0.97
CA ASP A 921 -12.27 -20.83 0.02
C ASP A 921 -12.52 -19.65 0.98
N ALA A 922 -13.76 -19.13 0.95
CA ALA A 922 -14.19 -18.01 1.77
C ALA A 922 -14.85 -18.50 3.05
N THR A 923 -14.34 -18.03 4.19
CA THR A 923 -14.97 -18.21 5.49
C THR A 923 -15.43 -16.86 6.01
N ASP A 924 -16.73 -16.73 6.28
CA ASP A 924 -17.28 -15.55 6.96
C ASP A 924 -16.97 -15.67 8.45
N ASP A 925 -16.30 -14.66 9.00
CA ASP A 925 -16.11 -14.48 10.43
C ASP A 925 -16.92 -13.26 10.89
N GLY A 926 -17.82 -13.50 11.83
CA GLY A 926 -18.82 -12.53 12.27
C GLY A 926 -18.61 -12.12 13.72
N GLY A 927 -18.28 -10.86 13.95
CA GLY A 927 -18.26 -10.25 15.27
C GLY A 927 -19.58 -9.53 15.57
N VAL A 928 -20.13 -9.71 16.76
CA VAL A 928 -21.20 -8.86 17.29
C VAL A 928 -20.69 -8.18 18.56
N THR A 929 -20.52 -6.87 18.50
CA THR A 929 -20.11 -6.06 19.64
C THR A 929 -21.23 -5.09 20.01
N THR A 930 -21.47 -4.91 21.31
CA THR A 930 -22.39 -3.88 21.79
C THR A 930 -21.59 -2.90 22.61
N ASP A 931 -21.57 -1.65 22.15
CA ASP A 931 -20.74 -0.58 22.69
C ASP A 931 -21.57 0.65 23.06
N ILE A 932 -20.98 1.50 23.90
CA ILE A 932 -21.45 2.83 24.22
C ILE A 932 -20.41 3.82 23.69
N TYR A 933 -20.80 4.57 22.68
CA TYR A 933 -19.99 5.58 21.99
C TYR A 933 -20.30 6.96 22.57
N THR A 934 -19.30 7.69 23.04
CA THR A 934 -19.50 9.03 23.62
C THR A 934 -19.21 10.10 22.58
N PHE A 935 -20.14 11.02 22.42
CA PHE A 935 -20.06 12.16 21.50
C PHE A 935 -20.13 13.49 22.26
N THR A 936 -19.58 14.54 21.66
CA THR A 936 -19.86 15.92 22.06
C THR A 936 -21.34 16.27 21.85
N ALA A 937 -21.93 16.99 22.82
CA ALA A 937 -23.29 17.50 22.66
C ALA A 937 -23.29 18.75 21.76
N GLY A 938 -24.13 18.76 20.72
CA GLY A 938 -24.20 19.87 19.77
C GLY A 938 -24.94 19.47 18.50
N THR A 939 -24.99 20.36 17.51
CA THR A 939 -25.57 20.09 16.19
C THR A 939 -24.61 19.40 15.22
N ALA A 940 -23.32 19.35 15.55
CA ALA A 940 -22.28 18.62 14.84
C ALA A 940 -21.67 17.61 15.82
N PRO A 941 -22.17 16.36 15.86
CA PRO A 941 -21.63 15.32 16.73
C PRO A 941 -20.17 15.03 16.40
N SER A 942 -19.33 14.95 17.43
CA SER A 942 -17.97 14.45 17.29
C SER A 942 -17.74 13.35 18.32
N LEU A 943 -17.34 12.17 17.85
CA LEU A 943 -17.00 10.99 18.62
C LEU A 943 -15.73 11.27 19.41
N THR A 944 -15.76 11.03 20.72
CA THR A 944 -14.63 11.26 21.63
C THR A 944 -14.07 9.98 22.24
N GLY A 945 -14.72 8.84 22.02
CA GLY A 945 -14.30 7.53 22.49
C GLY A 945 -15.48 6.55 22.62
N HIS A 946 -15.17 5.29 22.93
CA HIS A 946 -16.18 4.25 23.13
C HIS A 946 -15.76 3.22 24.18
N ILE A 947 -16.74 2.49 24.71
CA ILE A 947 -16.55 1.40 25.69
C ILE A 947 -17.48 0.24 25.36
N THR A 948 -17.13 -0.97 25.77
CA THR A 948 -18.06 -2.10 25.67
C THR A 948 -19.24 -1.91 26.61
N ALA A 949 -20.47 -2.13 26.11
CA ALA A 949 -21.69 -1.93 26.88
C ALA A 949 -21.72 -2.84 28.10
N ALA A 950 -21.22 -4.08 28.00
CA ALA A 950 -21.08 -4.97 29.14
C ALA A 950 -20.25 -4.36 30.29
N ALA A 951 -19.26 -3.52 29.97
CA ALA A 951 -18.43 -2.84 30.96
C ALA A 951 -19.08 -1.55 31.49
N GLY A 952 -19.73 -0.76 30.61
CA GLY A 952 -20.39 0.49 30.99
C GLY A 952 -21.74 0.31 31.70
N GLU A 953 -22.41 -0.84 31.53
CA GLU A 953 -23.75 -1.11 32.04
C GLU A 953 -23.77 -1.96 33.31
N ARG A 954 -22.62 -2.55 33.67
CA ARG A 954 -22.49 -3.35 34.87
C ARG A 954 -22.73 -2.47 36.09
N THR A 955 -23.72 -2.81 36.90
CA THR A 955 -23.86 -2.26 38.24
C THR A 955 -22.75 -2.87 39.09
N VAL A 956 -21.55 -2.30 39.01
CA VAL A 956 -20.55 -2.52 40.04
C VAL A 956 -21.07 -1.75 41.23
N SER A 957 -21.26 -2.43 42.37
CA SER A 957 -21.58 -1.83 43.65
C SER A 957 -20.41 -0.98 44.16
N ALA A 958 -19.96 -0.01 43.38
CA ALA A 958 -19.29 1.15 43.89
C ALA A 958 -20.41 2.00 44.49
N GLY A 959 -20.74 1.75 45.76
CA GLY A 959 -21.43 2.77 46.54
C GLY A 959 -20.73 4.10 46.28
N ALA A 960 -21.47 5.20 46.13
CA ALA A 960 -20.94 6.48 45.66
C ALA A 960 -19.57 6.85 46.30
N GLU A 961 -19.32 6.42 47.54
CA GLU A 961 -18.04 6.45 48.24
C GLU A 961 -16.83 5.86 47.50
N ALA A 962 -16.93 4.78 46.71
CA ALA A 962 -15.80 4.16 46.00
C ALA A 962 -15.42 4.89 44.69
N LEU A 963 -16.41 5.44 43.98
CA LEU A 963 -16.19 6.35 42.84
C LEU A 963 -15.71 7.72 43.33
N THR A 964 -16.16 8.16 44.50
CA THR A 964 -15.65 9.37 45.16
C THR A 964 -14.25 9.14 45.74
N ASP A 965 -13.87 7.94 46.21
CA ASP A 965 -12.49 7.59 46.63
C ASP A 965 -11.53 7.49 45.42
N PHE A 966 -12.02 7.07 44.24
CA PHE A 966 -11.26 7.10 42.99
C PHE A 966 -11.09 8.54 42.45
N GLY A 967 -12.12 9.39 42.57
CA GLY A 967 -12.09 10.80 42.17
C GLY A 967 -11.36 11.74 43.16
N ASP A 968 -11.53 11.57 44.48
CA ASP A 968 -10.92 12.41 45.53
C ASP A 968 -9.46 12.01 45.83
N SER A 969 -9.05 10.76 45.53
CA SER A 969 -7.65 10.35 45.67
C SER A 969 -6.76 10.76 44.49
N LEU A 970 -7.34 11.40 43.45
CA LEU A 970 -6.58 12.05 42.38
C LEU A 970 -6.00 13.40 42.80
N ASP A 971 -6.47 14.01 43.90
CA ASP A 971 -6.05 15.38 44.27
C ASP A 971 -5.58 15.58 45.73
N THR A 972 -5.66 14.57 46.64
CA THR A 972 -5.32 14.83 48.07
C THR A 972 -4.53 13.77 48.85
N GLY A 973 -4.03 12.69 48.22
CA GLY A 973 -3.31 11.64 48.94
C GLY A 973 -1.80 11.82 49.01
N THR A 974 -1.27 12.71 49.87
CA THR A 974 0.14 12.65 50.29
C THR A 974 0.40 11.37 51.10
N LEU A 975 0.78 10.29 50.40
CA LEU A 975 1.55 9.20 50.99
C LEU A 975 3.03 9.53 50.78
N ASP A 976 3.68 9.92 51.86
CA ASP A 976 5.13 10.11 51.93
C ASP A 976 5.82 8.76 51.70
N ASP A 977 6.40 8.56 50.53
CA ASP A 977 7.37 7.49 50.26
C ASP A 977 8.53 8.08 49.45
N THR A 978 9.52 8.59 50.20
CA THR A 978 10.76 9.21 49.74
C THR A 978 11.78 8.17 49.28
N ASP A 979 11.38 7.27 48.38
CA ASP A 979 12.34 6.40 47.69
C ASP A 979 12.10 6.40 46.17
N ASP A 980 13.11 6.93 45.49
CA ASP A 980 13.28 6.99 44.05
C ASP A 980 13.52 5.57 43.49
N ALA A 981 12.76 5.19 42.48
CA ALA A 981 12.93 3.93 41.75
C ALA A 981 12.79 4.19 40.24
N SER A 982 13.49 5.21 39.77
CA SER A 982 13.81 5.38 38.36
C SER A 982 14.96 4.44 37.97
N GLU A 983 14.62 3.16 37.75
CA GLU A 983 15.27 2.21 36.83
C GLU A 983 14.84 0.77 37.19
N PHE A 984 13.96 0.20 36.38
CA PHE A 984 13.82 -1.25 36.32
C PHE A 984 13.75 -1.70 34.86
N ASP A 985 14.90 -2.07 34.32
CA ASP A 985 15.05 -2.95 33.17
C ASP A 985 15.43 -4.34 33.69
N GLY A 986 14.61 -5.33 33.38
CA GLY A 986 14.61 -6.65 33.99
C GLY A 986 13.88 -7.67 33.13
N ASP A 987 14.35 -7.80 31.89
CA ASP A 987 14.01 -8.84 30.89
C ASP A 987 12.63 -8.69 30.20
N SER A 988 12.50 -7.61 29.42
CA SER A 988 11.50 -7.46 28.34
C SER A 988 12.23 -6.97 27.10
N THR A 989 12.50 -7.86 26.15
CA THR A 989 13.20 -7.53 24.90
C THR A 989 12.24 -6.91 23.87
N SER A 990 12.03 -5.60 23.92
CA SER A 990 11.67 -4.78 22.74
C SER A 990 11.88 -3.30 23.02
N THR A 991 12.61 -2.62 22.12
CA THR A 991 13.05 -1.24 22.24
C THR A 991 12.02 -0.20 21.79
N SER A 992 12.10 0.97 22.44
CA SER A 992 11.66 2.33 22.05
C SER A 992 10.17 2.70 22.08
N ALA A 993 9.77 3.43 23.12
CA ALA A 993 8.96 4.66 22.99
C ALA A 993 9.11 5.50 24.27
N THR A 994 9.38 6.80 24.11
CA THR A 994 9.48 7.78 25.20
C THR A 994 8.13 8.49 25.34
N ALA A 995 7.44 8.33 26.47
CA ALA A 995 6.14 8.95 26.74
C ALA A 995 6.28 10.47 26.96
N THR A 996 5.57 11.28 26.16
CA THR A 996 5.32 12.71 26.42
C THR A 996 4.00 12.89 27.16
N THR A 997 3.82 14.01 27.86
CA THR A 997 2.68 14.29 28.76
C THR A 997 1.30 14.21 28.12
N VAL A 998 1.21 14.24 26.78
CA VAL A 998 -0.04 14.03 26.00
C VAL A 998 -0.44 12.55 25.97
N SER A 999 0.51 11.63 26.06
CA SER A 999 0.27 10.18 26.15
C SER A 999 -0.35 9.73 27.48
N TYR A 1000 -0.26 10.56 28.53
CA TYR A 1000 -0.81 10.26 29.85
C TYR A 1000 -2.35 10.37 29.87
N ASP A 1001 -2.90 11.46 29.32
CA ASP A 1001 -4.36 11.66 29.26
C ASP A 1001 -5.01 10.78 28.18
N ALA A 1002 -4.32 10.52 27.06
CA ALA A 1002 -4.78 9.63 26.00
C ALA A 1002 -4.80 8.15 26.42
N GLN A 1003 -3.79 7.66 27.15
CA GLN A 1003 -3.80 6.29 27.71
C GLN A 1003 -4.82 6.10 28.84
N GLN A 1004 -5.19 7.18 29.54
CA GLN A 1004 -6.24 7.16 30.58
C GLN A 1004 -7.65 7.28 29.98
N ALA A 1005 -7.79 7.84 28.78
CA ALA A 1005 -9.07 8.00 28.07
C ALA A 1005 -9.39 6.84 27.11
N SER A 1006 -8.39 6.13 26.57
CA SER A 1006 -8.55 5.04 25.59
C SER A 1006 -8.81 3.65 26.20
N VAL A 1007 -9.41 3.57 27.38
CA VAL A 1007 -9.68 2.28 28.04
C VAL A 1007 -11.07 1.78 27.68
N SER A 1008 -11.13 0.73 26.85
CA SER A 1008 -12.31 -0.12 26.85
C SER A 1008 -12.53 -0.58 28.30
N MET A 1009 -13.67 -0.21 28.88
CA MET A 1009 -13.90 -0.26 30.34
C MET A 1009 -13.81 -1.65 30.97
N SER A 1010 -13.65 -2.73 30.20
CA SER A 1010 -13.46 -4.04 30.80
C SER A 1010 -12.14 -4.17 31.57
N TYR A 1011 -11.07 -3.46 31.15
CA TYR A 1011 -9.80 -3.42 31.88
C TYR A 1011 -9.92 -2.66 33.21
N GLY A 1012 -10.67 -1.56 33.22
CA GLY A 1012 -11.08 -0.85 34.44
C GLY A 1012 -11.97 -1.71 35.35
N GLY A 1013 -12.77 -2.61 34.78
CA GLY A 1013 -13.58 -3.60 35.49
C GLY A 1013 -12.75 -4.64 36.26
N ILE A 1014 -11.67 -5.16 35.65
CA ILE A 1014 -10.72 -6.07 36.32
C ILE A 1014 -10.06 -5.38 37.52
N ALA A 1015 -9.53 -4.17 37.32
CA ALA A 1015 -8.89 -3.38 38.37
C ALA A 1015 -9.87 -2.99 39.49
N SER A 1016 -11.07 -2.52 39.14
CA SER A 1016 -12.12 -2.12 40.09
C SER A 1016 -12.62 -3.30 40.91
N TRP A 1017 -12.81 -4.47 40.28
CA TRP A 1017 -13.16 -5.70 40.97
C TRP A 1017 -12.07 -6.09 41.97
N ALA A 1018 -10.80 -6.10 41.54
CA ALA A 1018 -9.68 -6.46 42.38
C ALA A 1018 -9.53 -5.52 43.59
N VAL A 1019 -9.74 -4.21 43.40
CA VAL A 1019 -9.67 -3.19 44.47
C VAL A 1019 -10.83 -3.32 45.46
N SER A 1020 -12.05 -3.56 44.97
CA SER A 1020 -13.25 -3.69 45.80
C SER A 1020 -13.30 -4.99 46.59
N HIS A 1021 -12.68 -6.05 46.07
CA HIS A 1021 -12.67 -7.40 46.68
C HIS A 1021 -11.31 -7.77 47.32
N ALA A 1022 -10.37 -6.81 47.41
CA ALA A 1022 -9.16 -6.97 48.21
C ALA A 1022 -9.48 -7.12 49.72
N TYR A 1023 -10.66 -6.66 50.14
CA TYR A 1023 -11.21 -6.79 51.48
C TYR A 1023 -12.45 -7.71 51.45
N GLN A 1024 -12.41 -8.79 52.24
CA GLN A 1024 -13.51 -9.74 52.50
C GLN A 1024 -13.67 -10.89 51.49
N ASP A 1025 -12.98 -12.01 51.72
CA ASP A 1025 -13.65 -13.32 51.79
C ASP A 1025 -12.72 -14.35 52.46
N ALA A 1026 -13.28 -15.27 53.27
CA ALA A 1026 -12.53 -16.43 53.77
C ALA A 1026 -12.04 -17.33 52.62
N MET A 1027 -12.64 -17.19 51.43
CA MET A 1027 -12.39 -17.96 50.23
C MET A 1027 -11.06 -17.67 49.50
N TYR A 1028 -10.37 -16.54 49.75
CA TYR A 1028 -9.16 -16.14 48.99
C TYR A 1028 -7.89 -15.99 49.82
N SER A 1029 -7.96 -16.17 51.14
CA SER A 1029 -6.90 -15.81 52.10
C SER A 1029 -5.54 -16.51 51.93
N GLN A 1030 -5.41 -17.42 50.96
CA GLN A 1030 -4.20 -18.23 50.69
C GLN A 1030 -3.91 -18.41 49.19
N ASP A 1031 -4.65 -17.77 48.27
CA ASP A 1031 -4.57 -18.10 46.83
C ASP A 1031 -4.70 -16.86 45.91
N CYS A 1032 -3.55 -16.36 45.45
CA CYS A 1032 -3.45 -15.25 44.50
C CYS A 1032 -4.03 -15.56 43.13
N THR A 1033 -3.95 -16.82 42.71
CA THR A 1033 -4.35 -17.24 41.38
C THR A 1033 -5.87 -17.29 41.28
N ASN A 1034 -6.55 -17.81 42.30
CA ASN A 1034 -8.01 -17.74 42.42
C ASN A 1034 -8.53 -16.30 42.50
N PHE A 1035 -7.82 -15.40 43.19
CA PHE A 1035 -8.16 -13.97 43.22
C PHE A 1035 -8.09 -13.32 41.83
N VAL A 1036 -6.99 -13.51 41.10
CA VAL A 1036 -6.81 -12.96 39.74
C VAL A 1036 -7.81 -13.59 38.75
N SER A 1037 -8.03 -14.90 38.80
CA SER A 1037 -8.97 -15.58 37.89
C SER A 1037 -10.40 -15.06 38.03
N ARG A 1038 -10.80 -14.68 39.25
CA ARG A 1038 -12.10 -14.04 39.50
C ARG A 1038 -12.14 -12.59 39.08
N ALA A 1039 -11.05 -11.84 39.21
CA ALA A 1039 -10.96 -10.49 38.66
C ALA A 1039 -11.17 -10.50 37.14
N LEU A 1040 -10.58 -11.48 36.44
CA LEU A 1040 -10.73 -11.64 34.99
C LEU A 1040 -12.15 -12.06 34.58
N HIS A 1041 -12.78 -12.98 35.32
CA HIS A 1041 -14.14 -13.44 35.01
C HIS A 1041 -15.22 -12.43 35.43
N LEU A 1042 -15.21 -12.01 36.70
CA LEU A 1042 -16.26 -11.19 37.32
C LEU A 1042 -16.02 -9.69 37.10
N GLY A 1043 -14.77 -9.26 36.95
CA GLY A 1043 -14.41 -7.87 36.62
C GLY A 1043 -14.27 -7.65 35.11
N GLY A 1044 -13.55 -8.55 34.43
CA GLY A 1044 -13.25 -8.46 33.00
C GLY A 1044 -14.22 -9.16 32.05
N GLY A 1045 -15.17 -9.96 32.55
CA GLY A 1045 -16.19 -10.59 31.69
C GLY A 1045 -15.75 -11.83 30.89
N MET A 1046 -14.53 -12.34 31.14
CA MET A 1046 -13.99 -13.51 30.44
C MET A 1046 -14.89 -14.75 30.58
N LYS A 1047 -15.27 -15.41 29.47
CA LYS A 1047 -16.14 -16.62 29.48
C LYS A 1047 -15.39 -17.89 29.94
N LYS A 1048 -16.15 -18.93 30.32
CA LYS A 1048 -15.64 -20.25 30.77
C LYS A 1048 -15.53 -21.20 29.58
N LYS A 1049 -14.51 -22.07 29.53
CA LYS A 1049 -14.40 -23.23 28.63
C LYS A 1049 -14.57 -24.53 29.42
N TYR A 1050 -15.48 -25.40 28.98
CA TYR A 1050 -15.83 -26.69 29.60
C TYR A 1050 -15.81 -27.81 28.56
N ASP A 1051 -15.31 -28.99 28.94
CA ASP A 1051 -15.65 -30.27 28.31
C ASP A 1051 -15.82 -31.33 29.41
N SER A 1052 -16.83 -32.17 29.22
CA SER A 1052 -17.23 -33.29 30.07
C SER A 1052 -16.19 -34.43 30.18
N TYR A 1053 -15.15 -34.46 29.34
CA TYR A 1053 -14.22 -35.60 29.24
C TYR A 1053 -12.77 -35.37 29.72
N ALA A 1054 -12.39 -34.17 30.16
CA ALA A 1054 -11.01 -33.87 30.54
C ALA A 1054 -10.70 -34.25 32.00
N TYR A 1055 -10.52 -35.55 32.28
CA TYR A 1055 -9.85 -36.01 33.50
C TYR A 1055 -8.46 -36.52 33.11
N TRP A 1056 -7.40 -35.89 33.65
CA TRP A 1056 -5.99 -36.33 33.70
C TRP A 1056 -4.96 -35.82 32.66
N ASN A 1057 -5.04 -34.60 32.13
CA ASN A 1057 -3.92 -34.04 31.36
C ASN A 1057 -3.50 -32.64 31.84
N GLU A 1058 -2.40 -32.55 32.59
CA GLU A 1058 -1.82 -31.28 33.08
C GLU A 1058 -1.14 -30.47 31.96
N ASP A 1059 -0.92 -31.08 30.79
CA ASP A 1059 -0.31 -30.47 29.61
C ASP A 1059 -1.33 -29.79 28.67
N ASP A 1060 -2.62 -29.89 28.96
CA ASP A 1060 -3.68 -29.34 28.12
C ASP A 1060 -4.00 -27.90 28.55
N LEU A 1061 -3.24 -26.95 28.01
CA LEU A 1061 -3.25 -25.51 28.34
C LEU A 1061 -4.51 -24.79 27.85
N ASP A 1062 -5.46 -25.53 27.28
CA ASP A 1062 -6.69 -25.09 26.63
C ASP A 1062 -7.83 -24.72 27.58
N TYR A 1063 -7.69 -24.97 28.88
CA TYR A 1063 -8.82 -24.98 29.81
C TYR A 1063 -8.61 -24.05 31.02
N TRP A 1064 -9.67 -23.32 31.40
CA TRP A 1064 -9.63 -22.35 32.50
C TRP A 1064 -10.43 -22.76 33.76
N TRP A 1065 -11.12 -23.92 33.85
CA TRP A 1065 -11.93 -24.27 35.04
C TRP A 1065 -12.17 -25.77 35.37
N ARG A 1066 -12.06 -26.08 36.70
CA ARG A 1066 -12.57 -27.20 37.55
C ARG A 1066 -11.66 -28.41 37.90
N TYR A 1067 -11.44 -28.62 39.22
CA TYR A 1067 -11.14 -29.91 39.88
C TYR A 1067 -12.23 -30.21 40.94
N LYS A 1068 -12.89 -31.37 40.89
CA LYS A 1068 -13.85 -31.82 41.94
C LYS A 1068 -13.07 -32.54 43.06
N GLY A 1069 -12.55 -31.80 44.04
CA GLY A 1069 -11.94 -32.41 45.23
C GLY A 1069 -11.82 -31.48 46.43
N LYS A 1070 -11.90 -32.05 47.65
CA LYS A 1070 -11.69 -31.34 48.92
C LYS A 1070 -10.21 -31.00 49.11
N VAL A 1071 -9.86 -29.73 49.08
CA VAL A 1071 -8.53 -29.24 49.44
C VAL A 1071 -8.68 -28.14 50.50
N TYR A 1072 -7.90 -28.23 51.59
CA TYR A 1072 -7.92 -27.33 52.75
C TYR A 1072 -9.30 -27.13 53.43
N GLY A 1073 -10.19 -28.12 53.36
CA GLY A 1073 -11.43 -28.13 54.16
C GLY A 1073 -12.63 -27.39 53.55
N TYR A 1074 -12.51 -26.85 52.34
CA TYR A 1074 -13.61 -26.20 51.62
C TYR A 1074 -14.19 -27.11 50.54
N ASN A 1075 -15.52 -27.14 50.40
CA ASN A 1075 -16.23 -28.09 49.52
C ASN A 1075 -16.23 -27.71 48.03
N GLN A 1076 -15.78 -26.53 47.64
CA GLN A 1076 -15.66 -26.11 46.23
C GLN A 1076 -14.58 -25.02 46.12
N SER A 1077 -13.33 -25.40 45.80
CA SER A 1077 -12.35 -24.44 45.29
C SER A 1077 -12.59 -24.26 43.78
N ARG A 1078 -12.57 -23.01 43.30
CA ARG A 1078 -13.02 -22.64 41.96
C ARG A 1078 -11.89 -22.31 40.96
N THR A 1079 -10.62 -22.54 41.29
CA THR A 1079 -9.53 -22.86 40.33
C THR A 1079 -8.41 -23.60 41.06
N TRP A 1080 -7.66 -24.46 40.37
CA TRP A 1080 -6.30 -24.87 40.74
C TRP A 1080 -5.46 -25.05 39.47
N ILE A 1081 -5.44 -24.03 38.62
CA ILE A 1081 -4.25 -23.84 37.80
C ILE A 1081 -3.28 -23.07 38.72
N ASN A 1082 -2.06 -23.54 38.93
CA ASN A 1082 -1.06 -22.77 39.68
C ASN A 1082 -0.71 -21.49 38.89
N ALA A 1083 -0.05 -20.51 39.51
CA ALA A 1083 0.28 -19.24 38.84
C ALA A 1083 1.09 -19.44 37.53
N ALA A 1084 1.90 -20.51 37.43
CA ALA A 1084 2.64 -20.87 36.23
C ALA A 1084 1.75 -21.35 35.09
N ALA A 1085 0.79 -22.24 35.34
CA ALA A 1085 -0.12 -22.70 34.31
C ALA A 1085 -1.18 -21.65 33.97
N LEU A 1086 -1.53 -20.75 34.91
CA LEU A 1086 -2.36 -19.58 34.62
C LEU A 1086 -1.62 -18.65 33.65
N LYS A 1087 -0.33 -18.39 33.92
CA LYS A 1087 0.52 -17.64 33.01
C LYS A 1087 0.63 -18.32 31.64
N ASN A 1088 0.78 -19.64 31.58
CA ASN A 1088 0.86 -20.36 30.30
C ASN A 1088 -0.45 -20.28 29.51
N PHE A 1089 -1.61 -20.43 30.18
CA PHE A 1089 -2.92 -20.22 29.56
C PHE A 1089 -3.02 -18.79 28.99
N VAL A 1090 -2.68 -17.78 29.79
CA VAL A 1090 -2.69 -16.38 29.33
C VAL A 1090 -1.68 -16.18 28.20
N TYR A 1091 -0.49 -16.80 28.24
CA TYR A 1091 0.53 -16.68 27.20
C TYR A 1091 0.13 -17.35 25.88
N HIS A 1092 -0.53 -18.51 25.91
CA HIS A 1092 -0.89 -19.26 24.70
C HIS A 1092 -2.05 -18.59 23.94
N TYR A 1093 -2.93 -17.90 24.66
CA TYR A 1093 -4.17 -17.32 24.13
C TYR A 1093 -4.17 -15.79 24.04
N ALA A 1094 -3.26 -15.12 24.75
CA ALA A 1094 -2.91 -13.73 24.51
C ALA A 1094 -1.81 -13.67 23.44
N LEU A 1095 -2.19 -13.67 22.16
CA LEU A 1095 -1.24 -13.49 21.07
C LEU A 1095 -0.51 -12.13 21.24
N TRP A 1096 0.73 -12.20 21.74
CA TRP A 1096 1.82 -11.21 21.63
C TRP A 1096 1.69 -9.83 22.31
N GLN A 1097 1.02 -9.70 23.46
CA GLN A 1097 1.04 -8.44 24.24
C GLN A 1097 1.57 -8.63 25.69
N THR A 1098 2.87 -8.94 25.80
CA THR A 1098 3.60 -8.70 27.05
C THR A 1098 3.86 -7.20 27.18
N HIS A 1099 3.47 -6.60 28.30
CA HIS A 1099 3.80 -5.21 28.59
C HIS A 1099 5.13 -5.10 29.34
N SER A 1100 5.89 -4.05 29.03
CA SER A 1100 6.95 -3.60 29.92
C SER A 1100 6.34 -2.76 31.05
N THR A 1101 7.12 -2.41 32.07
CA THR A 1101 6.66 -1.48 33.10
C THR A 1101 6.32 -0.08 32.56
N SER A 1102 6.88 0.31 31.41
CA SER A 1102 6.59 1.60 30.77
C SER A 1102 5.36 1.57 29.86
N SER A 1103 4.89 0.38 29.47
CA SER A 1103 3.68 0.19 28.67
C SER A 1103 2.54 -0.45 29.48
N ALA A 1104 2.71 -0.61 30.79
CA ALA A 1104 1.74 -1.24 31.68
C ALA A 1104 0.46 -0.40 31.77
N GLN A 1105 -0.68 -1.09 31.82
CA GLN A 1105 -2.01 -0.50 31.84
C GLN A 1105 -2.79 -0.94 33.08
N LEU A 1106 -3.82 -0.17 33.44
CA LEU A 1106 -4.79 -0.57 34.46
C LEU A 1106 -5.48 -1.88 34.04
N GLY A 1107 -5.60 -2.84 34.97
CA GLY A 1107 -6.23 -4.14 34.72
C GLY A 1107 -5.29 -5.24 34.21
N ASP A 1108 -4.05 -4.92 33.85
CA ASP A 1108 -3.05 -5.92 33.49
C ASP A 1108 -2.77 -6.91 34.64
N VAL A 1109 -2.41 -8.14 34.28
CA VAL A 1109 -2.03 -9.18 35.23
C VAL A 1109 -0.51 -9.26 35.35
N ILE A 1110 -0.02 -9.15 36.58
CA ILE A 1110 1.40 -9.37 36.89
C ILE A 1110 1.59 -10.76 37.49
N PHE A 1111 2.47 -11.54 36.90
CA PHE A 1111 2.96 -12.81 37.44
C PHE A 1111 4.34 -12.64 38.07
N TYR A 1112 4.60 -13.30 39.19
CA TYR A 1112 5.84 -13.18 39.95
C TYR A 1112 6.52 -14.53 40.15
N ASP A 1113 7.84 -14.50 40.06
CA ASP A 1113 8.75 -15.51 40.61
C ASP A 1113 9.55 -14.85 41.74
N TRP A 1114 9.23 -15.22 42.99
CA TRP A 1114 9.79 -14.63 44.20
C TRP A 1114 11.10 -15.28 44.66
N ASP A 1115 11.52 -16.40 44.09
CA ASP A 1115 12.75 -17.08 44.46
C ASP A 1115 13.32 -17.80 43.21
N PRO A 1116 14.01 -17.07 42.32
CA PRO A 1116 14.52 -17.63 41.06
C PRO A 1116 15.54 -18.75 41.25
N ALA A 1117 16.02 -18.96 42.48
CA ALA A 1117 16.95 -20.03 42.84
C ALA A 1117 16.24 -21.38 43.12
N LYS A 1118 14.94 -21.36 43.41
CA LYS A 1118 14.08 -22.56 43.37
C LYS A 1118 13.56 -22.72 41.94
N LYS A 1119 13.74 -23.88 41.34
CA LYS A 1119 13.40 -24.12 39.92
C LYS A 1119 11.89 -24.21 39.65
N ASP A 1120 11.05 -23.65 40.53
CA ASP A 1120 9.62 -23.98 40.60
C ASP A 1120 8.74 -22.96 39.84
N GLY A 1121 9.34 -21.94 39.21
CA GLY A 1121 8.68 -21.10 38.22
C GLY A 1121 7.83 -19.97 38.82
N VAL A 1122 6.73 -19.60 38.14
CA VAL A 1122 5.84 -18.52 38.60
C VAL A 1122 4.98 -19.02 39.76
N GLU A 1123 5.10 -18.36 40.91
CA GLU A 1123 4.46 -18.78 42.16
C GLU A 1123 3.36 -17.80 42.64
N HIS A 1124 3.24 -16.62 42.03
CA HIS A 1124 2.27 -15.62 42.46
C HIS A 1124 1.71 -14.78 41.31
N SER A 1125 0.56 -14.14 41.54
CA SER A 1125 -0.06 -13.23 40.58
C SER A 1125 -0.79 -12.06 41.25
N SER A 1126 -0.99 -10.95 40.52
CA SER A 1126 -1.75 -9.78 40.97
C SER A 1126 -2.33 -8.99 39.79
N VAL A 1127 -3.14 -7.99 40.09
CA VAL A 1127 -3.73 -7.07 39.10
C VAL A 1127 -3.18 -5.66 39.29
N ILE A 1128 -2.82 -4.96 38.20
CA ILE A 1128 -2.48 -3.53 38.25
C ILE A 1128 -3.74 -2.73 38.58
N SER A 1129 -3.76 -2.11 39.76
CA SER A 1129 -4.92 -1.43 40.32
C SER A 1129 -4.83 0.09 40.28
N LYS A 1130 -3.62 0.64 40.12
CA LYS A 1130 -3.38 2.09 39.97
C LYS A 1130 -2.03 2.33 39.30
N ILE A 1131 -1.96 3.33 38.43
CA ILE A 1131 -0.71 3.93 37.94
C ILE A 1131 -0.80 5.43 38.24
N ASP A 1132 0.20 6.01 38.89
CA ASP A 1132 0.17 7.45 39.22
C ASP A 1132 0.70 8.33 38.08
N ALA A 1133 0.60 9.65 38.26
CA ALA A 1133 1.02 10.66 37.29
C ALA A 1133 2.53 10.63 36.94
N ASN A 1134 3.35 9.89 37.69
CA ASN A 1134 4.76 9.70 37.43
C ASN A 1134 5.08 8.30 36.87
N GLY A 1135 4.07 7.52 36.50
CA GLY A 1135 4.22 6.17 35.98
C GLY A 1135 4.50 5.09 37.05
N LYS A 1136 4.29 5.38 38.35
CA LYS A 1136 4.49 4.36 39.39
C LYS A 1136 3.32 3.38 39.42
N ILE A 1137 3.63 2.09 39.35
CA ILE A 1137 2.66 0.98 39.33
C ILE A 1137 2.29 0.55 40.76
N PHE A 1138 0.99 0.41 41.00
CA PHE A 1138 0.38 -0.13 42.21
C PHE A 1138 -0.49 -1.34 41.86
N VAL A 1139 -0.46 -2.36 42.72
CA VAL A 1139 -1.17 -3.63 42.49
C VAL A 1139 -2.14 -3.99 43.62
N ALA A 1140 -3.15 -4.78 43.27
CA ALA A 1140 -4.11 -5.40 44.17
C ALA A 1140 -3.84 -6.91 44.36
N GLN A 1141 -3.82 -7.39 45.61
CA GLN A 1141 -3.65 -8.80 46.00
C GLN A 1141 -4.61 -9.21 47.13
N HIS A 1142 -4.71 -10.51 47.40
CA HIS A 1142 -5.70 -11.18 48.27
C HIS A 1142 -5.53 -10.98 49.81
N ASN A 1143 -5.00 -9.86 50.29
CA ASN A 1143 -4.79 -9.59 51.74
C ASN A 1143 -4.96 -8.09 52.10
N ASN A 1144 -5.43 -7.83 53.34
CA ASN A 1144 -5.68 -6.54 54.01
C ASN A 1144 -4.65 -5.41 53.75
N ASN A 1145 -3.37 -5.72 53.49
CA ASN A 1145 -2.32 -4.72 53.26
C ASN A 1145 -1.98 -4.45 51.77
N TYR A 1146 -2.80 -4.94 50.82
CA TYR A 1146 -2.41 -5.02 49.41
C TYR A 1146 -3.46 -4.51 48.41
N LYS A 1147 -4.25 -3.47 48.76
CA LYS A 1147 -5.24 -2.84 47.86
C LYS A 1147 -4.58 -1.95 46.77
N TYR A 1148 -3.56 -1.19 47.17
CA TYR A 1148 -2.75 -0.32 46.32
C TYR A 1148 -1.29 -0.42 46.74
N ARG A 1149 -0.69 -1.60 46.59
CA ARG A 1149 0.71 -1.78 47.01
C ARG A 1149 1.64 -1.32 45.89
N PRO A 1150 2.59 -0.40 46.15
CA PRO A 1150 3.57 -0.05 45.14
C PRO A 1150 4.38 -1.28 44.73
N LEU A 1151 4.54 -1.50 43.43
CA LEU A 1151 5.35 -2.60 42.90
C LEU A 1151 6.82 -2.49 43.36
N ALA A 1152 7.32 -1.26 43.49
CA ALA A 1152 8.65 -0.96 44.02
C ALA A 1152 8.86 -1.49 45.46
N THR A 1153 7.84 -1.43 46.32
CA THR A 1153 7.90 -1.98 47.68
C THR A 1153 8.02 -3.51 47.69
N GLN A 1154 7.44 -4.19 46.69
CA GLN A 1154 7.56 -5.63 46.56
C GLN A 1154 8.99 -6.04 46.14
N ARG A 1155 9.59 -5.31 45.21
CA ARG A 1155 10.97 -5.53 44.78
C ARG A 1155 12.01 -5.24 45.85
N LYS A 1156 11.81 -4.24 46.71
CA LYS A 1156 12.71 -4.02 47.86
C LYS A 1156 12.75 -5.20 48.83
N LEU A 1157 11.65 -5.93 48.96
CA LEU A 1157 11.56 -7.11 49.84
C LEU A 1157 12.21 -8.34 49.21
N VAL A 1158 12.16 -8.44 47.88
CA VAL A 1158 12.76 -9.52 47.10
C VAL A 1158 13.45 -8.93 45.87
N PRO A 1159 14.73 -8.51 46.00
CA PRO A 1159 15.44 -7.79 44.94
C PRO A 1159 15.60 -8.56 43.63
N ASP A 1160 15.68 -9.89 43.71
CA ASP A 1160 15.91 -10.81 42.59
C ASP A 1160 14.62 -11.32 41.93
N MET A 1161 13.45 -10.83 42.35
CA MET A 1161 12.14 -11.21 41.82
C MET A 1161 12.03 -10.95 40.32
N LYS A 1162 11.55 -11.95 39.56
CA LYS A 1162 11.18 -11.78 38.15
C LYS A 1162 9.68 -11.53 38.01
N ILE A 1163 9.30 -10.67 37.07
CA ILE A 1163 7.89 -10.38 36.79
C ILE A 1163 7.59 -10.51 35.30
N TRP A 1164 6.34 -10.82 34.99
CA TRP A 1164 5.79 -10.77 33.64
C TRP A 1164 4.44 -10.05 33.69
N ILE A 1165 4.25 -9.05 32.84
CA ILE A 1165 3.02 -8.26 32.76
C ILE A 1165 2.31 -8.64 31.46
N TYR A 1166 1.06 -9.08 31.58
CA TYR A 1166 0.23 -9.47 30.44
C TYR A 1166 -1.04 -8.65 30.39
N LYS A 1167 -1.36 -8.17 29.19
CA LYS A 1167 -2.69 -7.66 28.87
C LYS A 1167 -3.61 -8.84 28.55
N VAL A 1168 -4.80 -8.84 29.16
CA VAL A 1168 -5.78 -9.94 29.02
C VAL A 1168 -7.05 -9.39 28.39
N TRP A 1169 -7.40 -9.84 27.18
CA TRP A 1169 -8.54 -9.28 26.47
C TRP A 1169 -9.87 -9.85 27.00
N PRO A 1170 -10.88 -8.99 27.21
CA PRO A 1170 -12.21 -9.36 27.74
C PRO A 1170 -13.04 -10.28 26.83
N GLU A 1171 -12.87 -10.14 25.52
CA GLU A 1171 -13.78 -10.67 24.50
C GLU A 1171 -13.27 -11.95 23.84
N TRP A 1172 -12.38 -12.68 24.50
CA TRP A 1172 -11.97 -13.98 23.97
C TRP A 1172 -13.15 -14.97 24.01
N TYR A 1173 -13.49 -15.44 22.81
CA TYR A 1173 -14.46 -16.49 22.43
C TYR A 1173 -15.93 -16.04 22.29
N SER A 1174 -16.29 -15.69 21.04
CA SER A 1174 -17.61 -15.93 20.46
C SER A 1174 -17.60 -17.25 19.70
#